data_AF-A0AA36HQ83-F1
#
_entry.id   AF-A0AA36HQ83-F1
#
_cell.length_a   1.000
_cell.length_b   1.000
_cell.length_c   1.000
_cell.angle_alpha   90.00
_cell.angle_beta   90.00
_cell.angle_gamma   90.00
#
_symmetry.space_group_name_H-M   'P 1'
#
loop_
_entity.id
_entity.type
_entity.pdbx_description
1 polymer ?
#
loop_
_entity_poly.entity_id
_entity_poly.type
_entity_poly.pdbx_seq_one_letter_code
_entity_poly.pdbx_strand_id
1 'polypeptide(L)'
;MAFSGLVVQVLAVISTGPTARMMLADTVGCVEAFVPKDVQAQMRQGCSVSLDGWVTSVDGHVFIVVTKATAGELREGYGTAQPGLRNTTERTRRFGVLLLRGSKCVLSRKGAIVSVPCGEAKSFETAEQAATHAVCVACDIYPDEFVILRDVAPAVVYDKSDGPGAIVTIFAAVATNPPPPGSEESESEDEDDLYDWFSFGRAMSRLNHAHEKKAVAAIAEVVAEAVREGIVLPDYPLTFGCAPAEVTTLAPAAFPMEPMEPMDLVPVTVLSGFLGAGKTTLLTHILKNVEGIKVAVIVNDMAAVNIDSQFVVAADVQQKIEKVVEMSNGCICCTLREDLLSGIVELTQQKKYDYIIVESSGISEPLPVAETFTFDDKSSGLLLKDVARLDTMVTVVDGANLFSNLESLETTKSSGQAAYEDDERHLAQLLVDQIEFANVILVNKCDLLSLEQVAEVKAVISRMNSEAAVFETTRSNVSLSAVLNTKRFTMDGAEKHDMWLKEARIGEHKPETAEFGIRHFIYKRHKPFHPGRFAKLVNAPEALPDVLRAKGYAWIASKGGYEFVSIFEAVGFLRNLRQGQPWWAALEKDLWPDGLWEDLKPLWTDPHGDRAQEIVFIGRFQDPSTIEALLDLCLLTDKEMALETWNFEGHDQLPWQLGEDQRPHEGHLASGPCPAPAA
;
A
#
# COMPACT_ATOMS: atom_id res chain seq x y z
N MET A 1 18.50 -8.18 14.01
CA MET A 1 18.79 -7.99 15.47
C MET A 1 19.82 -8.99 15.95
N ALA A 2 20.95 -8.55 16.49
CA ALA A 2 21.95 -9.46 17.07
C ALA A 2 21.50 -10.00 18.43
N PHE A 3 21.88 -11.24 18.77
CA PHE A 3 21.64 -11.84 20.07
C PHE A 3 22.87 -12.65 20.50
N SER A 4 23.02 -12.82 21.82
CA SER A 4 24.09 -13.65 22.41
C SER A 4 23.54 -14.52 23.54
N GLY A 5 24.02 -15.76 23.58
CA GLY A 5 23.74 -16.71 24.65
C GLY A 5 22.36 -17.38 24.61
N LEU A 6 21.67 -17.38 23.46
CA LEU A 6 20.35 -18.00 23.32
C LEU A 6 20.46 -19.52 23.43
N VAL A 7 19.89 -20.10 24.49
CA VAL A 7 19.93 -21.55 24.72
C VAL A 7 18.74 -22.21 24.03
N VAL A 8 19.03 -23.05 23.04
CA VAL A 8 18.03 -23.78 22.26
C VAL A 8 18.33 -25.27 22.24
N GLN A 9 17.33 -26.07 21.90
CA GLN A 9 17.51 -27.46 21.53
C GLN A 9 17.48 -27.63 20.01
N VAL A 10 18.38 -28.45 19.49
CA VAL A 10 18.38 -28.82 18.06
C VAL A 10 17.34 -29.90 17.81
N LEU A 11 16.25 -29.57 17.11
CA LEU A 11 15.18 -30.52 16.79
C LEU A 11 15.48 -31.38 15.58
N ALA A 12 16.02 -30.78 14.52
CA ALA A 12 16.33 -31.46 13.27
C ALA A 12 17.37 -30.68 12.47
N VAL A 13 18.17 -31.41 11.68
CA VAL A 13 18.99 -30.84 10.60
C VAL A 13 18.23 -31.09 9.31
N ILE A 14 17.69 -30.03 8.69
CA ILE A 14 16.79 -30.11 7.53
C ILE A 14 17.60 -30.33 6.24
N SER A 15 18.70 -29.59 6.06
CA SER A 15 19.60 -29.73 4.93
C SER A 15 21.05 -29.48 5.32
N THR A 16 21.98 -30.14 4.63
CA THR A 16 23.41 -29.95 4.83
C THR A 16 24.03 -29.39 3.56
N GLY A 17 24.71 -28.25 3.68
CA GLY A 17 25.33 -27.49 2.60
C GLY A 17 26.48 -26.63 3.15
N PRO A 18 26.96 -25.60 2.43
CA PRO A 18 27.88 -24.60 3.01
C PRO A 18 27.25 -23.89 4.22
N THR A 19 25.93 -23.73 4.20
CA THR A 19 25.09 -23.34 5.33
C THR A 19 24.07 -24.44 5.57
N ALA A 20 24.03 -25.00 6.76
CA ALA A 20 23.04 -25.99 7.18
C ALA A 20 21.75 -25.29 7.60
N ARG A 21 20.61 -25.79 7.14
CA ARG A 21 19.29 -25.37 7.62
C ARG A 21 18.87 -26.29 8.75
N MET A 22 18.53 -25.72 9.90
CA MET A 22 18.24 -26.46 11.14
C MET A 22 16.93 -25.96 11.74
N MET A 23 16.19 -26.86 12.37
CA MET A 23 15.05 -26.50 13.21
C MET A 23 15.53 -26.44 14.65
N LEU A 24 15.41 -25.26 15.25
CA LEU A 24 15.75 -25.01 16.65
C LEU A 24 14.46 -24.83 17.43
N ALA A 25 14.44 -25.28 18.67
CA ALA A 25 13.35 -25.02 19.59
C ALA A 25 13.85 -24.34 20.85
N ASP A 26 13.10 -23.33 21.26
CA ASP A 26 13.23 -22.70 22.55
C ASP A 26 11.95 -22.89 23.36
N THR A 27 11.73 -21.99 24.32
CA THR A 27 10.63 -22.02 25.27
C THR A 27 9.34 -21.42 24.71
N VAL A 28 9.44 -20.69 23.58
CA VAL A 28 8.37 -19.93 22.94
C VAL A 28 7.84 -20.69 21.73
N GLY A 29 8.71 -21.33 20.95
CA GLY A 29 8.33 -22.09 19.77
C GLY A 29 9.51 -22.77 19.07
N CYS A 30 9.27 -23.15 17.81
CA CYS A 30 10.31 -23.65 16.91
C CYS A 30 10.61 -22.58 15.87
N VAL A 31 11.87 -22.40 15.52
CA VAL A 31 12.34 -21.43 14.54
C VAL A 31 13.37 -22.07 13.63
N GLU A 32 13.35 -21.68 12.37
CA GLU A 32 14.35 -22.11 11.41
C GLU A 32 15.62 -21.28 11.56
N ALA A 33 16.75 -21.97 11.48
CA ALA A 33 18.06 -21.37 11.59
C ALA A 33 18.98 -21.79 10.45
N PHE A 34 19.78 -20.82 10.00
CA PHE A 34 20.88 -21.00 9.09
C PHE A 34 22.18 -21.02 9.89
N VAL A 35 22.90 -22.13 9.78
CA VAL A 35 24.10 -22.41 10.57
C VAL A 35 25.27 -22.71 9.64
N PRO A 36 26.37 -21.94 9.69
CA PRO A 36 27.60 -22.24 8.96
C PRO A 36 28.10 -23.66 9.25
N LYS A 37 28.66 -24.34 8.24
CA LYS A 37 29.05 -25.75 8.33
C LYS A 37 30.06 -26.05 9.45
N ASP A 38 30.95 -25.10 9.76
CA ASP A 38 31.93 -25.17 10.85
C ASP A 38 31.28 -25.10 12.23
N VAL A 39 30.20 -24.33 12.38
CA VAL A 39 29.40 -24.23 13.62
C VAL A 39 28.48 -25.45 13.78
N GLN A 40 27.90 -25.93 12.68
CA GLN A 40 26.99 -27.08 12.65
C GLN A 40 27.63 -28.35 13.23
N ALA A 41 28.95 -28.54 13.09
CA ALA A 41 29.67 -29.70 13.62
C ALA A 41 29.48 -29.90 15.15
N GLN A 42 29.16 -28.82 15.87
CA GLN A 42 28.93 -28.81 17.32
C GLN A 42 27.44 -28.96 17.70
N MET A 43 26.55 -29.00 16.70
CA MET A 43 25.09 -28.95 16.86
C MET A 43 24.45 -30.24 16.33
N ARG A 44 24.37 -31.27 17.17
CA ARG A 44 23.68 -32.53 16.85
C ARG A 44 22.22 -32.49 17.27
N GLN A 45 21.36 -33.21 16.55
CA GLN A 45 19.97 -33.39 16.94
C GLN A 45 19.86 -33.89 18.38
N GLY A 46 18.96 -33.27 19.15
CA GLY A 46 18.71 -33.57 20.55
C GLY A 46 19.63 -32.82 21.53
N CYS A 47 20.77 -32.28 21.08
CA CYS A 47 21.67 -31.51 21.93
C CYS A 47 21.12 -30.12 22.20
N SER A 48 21.53 -29.61 23.36
CA SER A 48 21.23 -28.27 23.82
C SER A 48 22.47 -27.39 23.64
N VAL A 49 22.27 -26.21 23.06
CA VAL A 49 23.36 -25.34 22.63
C VAL A 49 23.03 -23.90 22.92
N SER A 50 24.03 -23.14 23.35
CA SER A 50 23.96 -21.69 23.51
C SER A 50 24.48 -21.03 22.24
N LEU A 51 23.66 -20.16 21.65
CA LEU A 51 23.87 -19.56 20.34
C LEU A 51 24.13 -18.06 20.44
N ASP A 52 25.08 -17.60 19.64
CA ASP A 52 25.24 -16.20 19.29
C ASP A 52 24.93 -16.05 17.78
N GLY A 53 24.31 -14.94 17.40
CA GLY A 53 23.89 -14.74 16.02
C GLY A 53 23.08 -13.47 15.82
N TRP A 54 22.31 -13.44 14.75
CA TRP A 54 21.31 -12.41 14.53
C TRP A 54 20.01 -13.01 13.97
N VAL A 55 18.90 -12.40 14.36
CA VAL A 55 17.58 -12.61 13.81
C VAL A 55 17.41 -11.72 12.60
N THR A 56 16.89 -12.30 11.52
CA THR A 56 16.48 -11.59 10.30
C THR A 56 15.07 -12.05 9.92
N SER A 57 14.34 -11.23 9.17
CA SER A 57 13.04 -11.59 8.61
C SER A 57 13.14 -11.53 7.09
N VAL A 58 12.70 -12.57 6.41
CA VAL A 58 12.59 -12.60 4.95
C VAL A 58 11.16 -13.03 4.65
N ASP A 59 10.41 -12.20 3.93
CA ASP A 59 9.00 -12.43 3.57
C ASP A 59 8.08 -12.72 4.77
N GLY A 60 8.32 -12.01 5.88
CA GLY A 60 7.56 -12.19 7.13
C GLY A 60 7.95 -13.43 7.95
N HIS A 61 8.87 -14.25 7.46
CA HIS A 61 9.40 -15.40 8.17
C HIS A 61 10.67 -15.04 8.94
N VAL A 62 10.64 -15.29 10.25
CA VAL A 62 11.77 -15.04 11.15
C VAL A 62 12.78 -16.17 11.04
N PHE A 63 14.01 -15.83 10.68
CA PHE A 63 15.15 -16.74 10.60
C PHE A 63 16.22 -16.35 11.62
N ILE A 64 16.88 -17.36 12.18
CA ILE A 64 18.08 -17.18 12.99
C ILE A 64 19.32 -17.49 12.14
N VAL A 65 20.22 -16.53 12.01
CA VAL A 65 21.56 -16.76 11.46
C VAL A 65 22.53 -16.94 12.61
N VAL A 66 23.06 -18.15 12.76
CA VAL A 66 23.96 -18.50 13.86
C VAL A 66 25.40 -18.18 13.46
N THR A 67 26.11 -17.42 14.28
CA THR A 67 27.53 -17.12 14.08
C THR A 67 28.43 -17.94 14.99
N LYS A 68 27.91 -18.40 16.14
CA LYS A 68 28.64 -19.22 17.09
C LYS A 68 27.68 -20.11 17.88
N ALA A 69 28.12 -21.32 18.19
CA ALA A 69 27.41 -22.24 19.07
C ALA A 69 28.38 -22.80 20.11
N THR A 70 27.93 -22.95 21.36
CA THR A 70 28.65 -23.64 22.43
C THR A 70 27.73 -24.62 23.12
N ALA A 71 28.28 -25.66 23.77
CA ALA A 71 27.47 -26.60 24.55
C ALA A 71 26.75 -25.84 25.67
N GLY A 72 25.43 -26.01 25.76
CA GLY A 72 24.59 -25.40 26.78
C GLY A 72 23.66 -26.44 27.39
N GLU A 73 23.30 -26.29 28.66
CA GLU A 73 22.26 -27.13 29.26
C GLU A 73 20.91 -26.43 29.12
N LEU A 74 19.86 -27.20 28.80
CA LEU A 74 18.49 -26.69 28.90
C LEU A 74 18.25 -26.26 30.34
N ARG A 75 17.60 -25.10 30.50
CA ARG A 75 17.35 -24.54 31.83
C ARG A 75 16.49 -25.51 32.66
N GLU A 76 16.66 -25.47 33.97
CA GLU A 76 15.92 -26.32 34.91
C GLU A 76 14.40 -26.23 34.70
N GLY A 77 13.73 -27.39 34.56
CA GLY A 77 12.29 -27.51 34.27
C GLY A 77 11.90 -27.47 32.78
N TYR A 78 12.84 -27.73 31.86
CA TYR A 78 12.58 -27.98 30.44
C TYR A 78 12.84 -29.45 30.09
N GLY A 79 11.92 -30.06 29.33
CA GLY A 79 12.10 -31.41 28.78
C GLY A 79 12.69 -31.36 27.36
N THR A 80 13.28 -32.48 26.94
CA THR A 80 13.67 -32.76 25.55
C THR A 80 12.44 -32.66 24.65
N ALA A 81 12.39 -31.69 23.73
CA ALA A 81 11.32 -31.55 22.77
C ALA A 81 11.35 -32.70 21.74
N GLN A 82 10.19 -33.32 21.49
CA GLN A 82 10.02 -34.38 20.50
C GLN A 82 9.54 -33.81 19.16
N PRO A 83 10.01 -34.32 18.00
CA PRO A 83 9.53 -33.88 16.70
C PRO A 83 8.00 -34.00 16.58
N GLY A 84 7.31 -32.91 16.24
CA GLY A 84 5.86 -32.86 16.09
C GLY A 84 5.07 -32.53 17.36
N LEU A 85 5.72 -32.41 18.52
CA LEU A 85 5.12 -31.90 19.75
C LEU A 85 5.63 -30.47 20.02
N ARG A 86 4.70 -29.52 20.24
CA ARG A 86 5.09 -28.22 20.83
C ARG A 86 5.69 -28.52 22.21
N ASN A 87 6.78 -27.84 22.56
CA ASN A 87 7.36 -27.92 23.89
C ASN A 87 6.35 -27.31 24.89
N THR A 88 5.42 -28.14 25.38
CA THR A 88 4.47 -27.74 26.42
C THR A 88 5.21 -27.80 27.74
N THR A 89 5.98 -26.77 28.04
CA THR A 89 6.20 -26.47 29.44
C THR A 89 4.83 -26.23 30.07
N GLU A 90 4.48 -26.95 31.15
CA GLU A 90 3.31 -26.67 32.01
C GLU A 90 3.41 -25.29 32.72
N ARG A 91 4.24 -24.38 32.19
CA ARG A 91 4.51 -23.06 32.73
C ARG A 91 3.48 -22.08 32.22
N THR A 92 2.93 -21.32 33.16
CA THR A 92 2.08 -20.17 32.89
C THR A 92 2.78 -19.18 31.98
N ARG A 93 2.10 -18.75 30.91
CA ARG A 93 2.57 -17.69 30.00
C ARG A 93 1.81 -16.40 30.29
N ARG A 94 2.55 -15.30 30.47
CA ARG A 94 2.01 -13.96 30.63
C ARG A 94 2.49 -13.07 29.49
N PHE A 95 1.61 -12.19 29.05
CA PHE A 95 1.84 -11.26 27.95
C PHE A 95 1.55 -9.84 28.44
N GLY A 96 2.38 -8.89 28.03
CA GLY A 96 2.25 -7.48 28.41
C GLY A 96 2.82 -6.55 27.37
N VAL A 97 2.58 -5.26 27.55
CA VAL A 97 3.11 -4.20 26.66
C VAL A 97 3.86 -3.18 27.51
N LEU A 98 5.05 -2.78 27.07
CA LEU A 98 5.72 -1.59 27.55
C LEU A 98 5.35 -0.44 26.63
N LEU A 99 4.42 0.40 27.07
CA LEU A 99 3.96 1.55 26.31
C LEU A 99 4.96 2.70 26.45
N LEU A 100 5.44 3.24 25.33
CA LEU A 100 6.50 4.23 25.24
C LEU A 100 6.00 5.55 24.67
N ARG A 101 6.58 6.64 25.15
CA ARG A 101 6.45 7.99 24.58
C ARG A 101 7.69 8.79 24.94
N GLY A 102 8.41 9.29 23.94
CA GLY A 102 9.62 10.05 24.19
C GLY A 102 10.68 9.23 24.94
N SER A 103 11.10 9.76 26.09
CA SER A 103 12.03 9.13 27.03
C SER A 103 11.37 8.38 28.19
N LYS A 104 10.04 8.22 28.17
CA LYS A 104 9.24 7.63 29.26
C LYS A 104 8.49 6.36 28.82
N CYS A 105 8.18 5.51 29.79
CA CYS A 105 7.33 4.34 29.64
C CYS A 105 6.19 4.33 30.68
N VAL A 106 5.08 3.66 30.36
CA VAL A 106 4.01 3.41 31.32
C VAL A 106 4.31 2.19 32.17
N LEU A 107 4.13 2.33 33.49
CA LEU A 107 4.08 1.21 34.42
C LEU A 107 2.77 1.27 35.21
N SER A 108 2.14 0.12 35.43
CA SER A 108 0.90 0.04 36.19
C SER A 108 1.17 0.12 37.69
N ARG A 109 0.20 0.68 38.41
CA ARG A 109 0.25 0.89 39.85
C ARG A 109 -0.90 0.13 40.52
N LYS A 110 -0.57 -0.62 41.57
CA LYS A 110 -1.55 -1.20 42.49
C LYS A 110 -1.11 -0.90 43.92
N GLY A 111 -1.60 0.23 44.45
CA GLY A 111 -1.10 0.81 45.70
C GLY A 111 0.38 1.18 45.57
N ALA A 112 1.23 0.71 46.49
CA ALA A 112 2.67 1.02 46.46
C ALA A 112 3.49 0.19 45.45
N ILE A 113 2.86 -0.80 44.79
CA ILE A 113 3.54 -1.72 43.87
C ILE A 113 3.44 -1.18 42.45
N VAL A 114 4.60 -1.00 41.82
CA VAL A 114 4.76 -0.63 40.42
C VAL A 114 5.24 -1.85 39.65
N SER A 115 4.59 -2.17 38.53
CA SER A 115 4.88 -3.33 37.70
C SER A 115 4.68 -3.06 36.21
N VAL A 116 5.30 -3.87 35.35
CA VAL A 116 4.98 -3.86 33.92
C VAL A 116 3.59 -4.51 33.75
N PRO A 117 2.62 -3.86 33.07
CA PRO A 117 1.28 -4.39 32.92
C PRO A 117 1.29 -5.69 32.08
N CYS A 118 1.02 -6.82 32.74
CA CYS A 118 1.04 -8.15 32.16
C CYS A 118 -0.12 -9.01 32.67
N GLY A 119 -0.63 -9.91 31.84
CA GLY A 119 -1.71 -10.83 32.17
C GLY A 119 -1.54 -12.20 31.53
N GLU A 120 -2.27 -13.20 32.01
CA GLU A 120 -2.33 -14.51 31.36
C GLU A 120 -3.22 -14.45 30.11
N ALA A 121 -2.84 -15.16 29.05
CA ALA A 121 -3.67 -15.27 27.86
C ALA A 121 -4.90 -16.15 28.12
N LYS A 122 -6.07 -15.71 27.65
CA LYS A 122 -7.24 -16.60 27.57
C LYS A 122 -7.06 -17.62 26.45
N SER A 123 -7.82 -18.72 26.49
CA SER A 123 -7.69 -19.84 25.54
C SER A 123 -7.88 -19.50 24.06
N PHE A 124 -8.50 -18.36 23.76
CA PHE A 124 -8.81 -17.88 22.40
C PHE A 124 -8.02 -16.63 21.99
N GLU A 125 -7.17 -16.07 22.87
CA GLU A 125 -6.42 -14.85 22.60
C GLU A 125 -5.05 -15.19 21.97
N THR A 126 -4.64 -14.41 20.98
CA THR A 126 -3.23 -14.37 20.54
C THR A 126 -2.35 -13.69 21.59
N ALA A 127 -1.03 -13.83 21.47
CA ALA A 127 -0.06 -13.19 22.38
C ALA A 127 -0.21 -11.65 22.41
N GLU A 128 -0.40 -11.02 21.24
CA GLU A 128 -0.63 -9.57 21.13
C GLU A 128 -1.97 -9.17 21.75
N GLN A 129 -3.06 -9.90 21.47
CA GLN A 129 -4.37 -9.60 22.05
C GLN A 129 -4.36 -9.74 23.58
N ALA A 130 -3.68 -10.76 24.12
CA ALA A 130 -3.50 -10.93 25.55
C ALA A 130 -2.67 -9.79 26.17
N ALA A 131 -1.63 -9.34 25.49
CA ALA A 131 -0.81 -8.20 25.91
C ALA A 131 -1.60 -6.89 25.92
N THR A 132 -2.35 -6.59 24.85
CA THR A 132 -3.24 -5.42 24.75
C THR A 132 -4.28 -5.44 25.86
N HIS A 133 -4.99 -6.56 26.03
CA HIS A 133 -6.00 -6.72 27.08
C HIS A 133 -5.41 -6.51 28.48
N ALA A 134 -4.19 -6.99 28.75
CA ALA A 134 -3.53 -6.80 30.04
C ALA A 134 -3.27 -5.32 30.35
N VAL A 135 -2.85 -4.52 29.37
CA VAL A 135 -2.63 -3.08 29.55
C VAL A 135 -3.93 -2.32 29.72
N CYS A 136 -4.95 -2.62 28.91
CA CYS A 136 -6.26 -1.99 29.04
C CYS A 136 -6.86 -2.20 30.43
N VAL A 137 -6.75 -3.42 30.97
CA VAL A 137 -7.28 -3.73 32.31
C VAL A 137 -6.43 -3.11 33.43
N ALA A 138 -5.10 -3.09 33.28
CA ALA A 138 -4.21 -2.61 34.32
C ALA A 138 -4.14 -1.08 34.40
N CYS A 139 -4.35 -0.38 33.28
CA CYS A 139 -4.10 1.05 33.15
C CYS A 139 -5.33 1.85 32.70
N ASP A 140 -6.45 1.22 32.37
CA ASP A 140 -7.64 1.87 31.79
C ASP A 140 -7.33 2.68 30.51
N ILE A 141 -6.39 2.16 29.71
CA ILE A 141 -5.99 2.71 28.41
C ILE A 141 -6.73 1.95 27.32
N TYR A 142 -7.38 2.65 26.40
CA TYR A 142 -8.12 2.01 25.31
C TYR A 142 -7.18 1.45 24.22
N PRO A 143 -7.55 0.36 23.52
CA PRO A 143 -6.71 -0.26 22.51
C PRO A 143 -6.28 0.66 21.35
N ASP A 144 -7.05 1.71 21.06
CA ASP A 144 -6.77 2.69 20.00
C ASP A 144 -5.83 3.83 20.44
N GLU A 145 -5.51 3.92 21.74
CA GLU A 145 -4.60 4.91 22.30
C GLU A 145 -3.11 4.50 22.20
N PHE A 146 -2.83 3.32 21.65
CA PHE A 146 -1.47 2.87 21.39
C PHE A 146 -1.36 1.88 20.23
N VAL A 147 -0.15 1.76 19.69
CA VAL A 147 0.17 0.81 18.60
C VAL A 147 1.40 -0.02 18.99
N ILE A 148 1.28 -1.35 18.91
CA ILE A 148 2.40 -2.27 19.12
C ILE A 148 3.38 -2.16 17.95
N LEU A 149 4.67 -2.02 18.27
CA LEU A 149 5.75 -1.97 17.30
C LEU A 149 6.12 -3.39 16.85
N ARG A 150 5.51 -3.85 15.76
CA ARG A 150 5.68 -5.23 15.26
C ARG A 150 7.08 -5.55 14.75
N ASP A 151 7.78 -4.55 14.24
CA ASP A 151 9.17 -4.69 13.76
C ASP A 151 10.21 -4.64 14.89
N VAL A 152 9.76 -4.42 16.13
CA VAL A 152 10.59 -4.44 17.35
C VAL A 152 10.38 -5.78 18.04
N ALA A 153 11.44 -6.58 18.16
CA ALA A 153 11.32 -7.89 18.80
C ALA A 153 10.90 -7.75 20.28
N PRO A 154 9.96 -8.60 20.75
CA PRO A 154 9.51 -8.56 22.13
C PRO A 154 10.58 -9.08 23.10
N ALA A 155 10.58 -8.57 24.32
CA ALA A 155 11.43 -9.07 25.39
C ALA A 155 10.78 -10.29 26.08
N VAL A 156 11.49 -11.42 26.09
CA VAL A 156 11.05 -12.64 26.78
C VAL A 156 11.86 -12.83 28.06
N VAL A 157 11.19 -12.77 29.21
CA VAL A 157 11.80 -12.95 30.53
C VAL A 157 11.12 -14.05 31.32
N TYR A 158 11.80 -14.51 32.37
CA TYR A 158 11.32 -15.60 33.22
C TYR A 158 11.09 -15.06 34.62
N ASP A 159 9.85 -15.09 35.07
CA ASP A 159 9.52 -14.82 36.45
C ASP A 159 9.67 -16.11 37.27
N LYS A 160 10.56 -16.08 38.26
CA LYS A 160 10.84 -17.19 39.17
C LYS A 160 10.18 -16.99 40.54
N SER A 161 9.30 -16.02 40.68
CA SER A 161 8.64 -15.69 41.95
C SER A 161 7.69 -16.80 42.44
N ASP A 162 7.05 -17.55 41.53
CA ASP A 162 6.10 -18.62 41.86
C ASP A 162 6.33 -19.93 41.06
N GLY A 163 6.39 -21.06 41.77
CA GLY A 163 6.31 -22.42 41.21
C GLY A 163 7.38 -22.76 40.15
N PRO A 164 7.03 -23.47 39.05
CA PRO A 164 7.98 -23.80 37.97
C PRO A 164 8.46 -22.57 37.16
N GLY A 165 8.02 -21.37 37.53
CA GLY A 165 8.33 -20.09 36.91
C GLY A 165 7.48 -19.79 35.68
N ALA A 166 7.00 -18.55 35.56
CA ALA A 166 6.20 -18.08 34.43
C ALA A 166 7.08 -17.50 33.32
N ILE A 167 6.68 -17.70 32.06
CA ILE A 167 7.31 -17.05 30.91
C ILE A 167 6.54 -15.75 30.66
N VAL A 168 7.23 -14.61 30.65
CA VAL A 168 6.63 -13.30 30.44
C VAL A 168 7.17 -12.73 29.12
N THR A 169 6.27 -12.41 28.20
CA THR A 169 6.61 -11.77 26.91
C THR A 169 6.09 -10.35 26.91
N ILE A 170 6.98 -9.37 26.75
CA ILE A 170 6.64 -7.95 26.74
C ILE A 170 6.87 -7.39 25.33
N PHE A 171 5.82 -6.84 24.73
CA PHE A 171 5.89 -6.13 23.45
C PHE A 171 6.18 -4.64 23.68
N ALA A 172 6.87 -4.00 22.74
CA ALA A 172 7.01 -2.54 22.74
C ALA A 172 5.81 -1.91 22.02
N ALA A 173 5.27 -0.81 22.54
CA ALA A 173 4.24 -0.03 21.86
C ALA A 173 4.49 1.46 22.02
N VAL A 174 3.85 2.27 21.16
CA VAL A 174 3.89 3.73 21.23
C VAL A 174 2.50 4.28 21.48
N ALA A 175 2.38 5.24 22.38
CA ALA A 175 1.12 5.93 22.64
C ALA A 175 0.76 6.89 21.50
N THR A 176 -0.49 6.85 21.02
CA THR A 176 -0.97 7.62 19.86
C THR A 176 -1.75 8.90 20.23
N ASN A 177 -2.18 9.05 21.49
CA ASN A 177 -2.89 10.24 22.01
C ASN A 177 -2.05 11.03 23.02
N PRO A 178 -2.14 12.37 23.08
CA PRO A 178 -1.56 13.16 24.17
C PRO A 178 -2.27 12.89 25.50
N PRO A 179 -1.54 12.75 26.63
CA PRO A 179 -2.18 12.77 27.93
C PRO A 179 -2.73 14.19 28.22
N PRO A 180 -3.63 14.36 29.21
CA PRO A 180 -4.24 15.65 29.51
C PRO A 180 -3.19 16.76 29.68
N PRO A 181 -3.48 18.01 29.30
CA PRO A 181 -2.55 19.12 29.44
C PRO A 181 -1.97 19.20 30.87
N GLY A 182 -0.64 19.15 30.99
CA GLY A 182 0.09 19.18 32.28
C GLY A 182 0.88 17.91 32.62
N SER A 183 0.66 16.81 31.90
CA SER A 183 1.31 15.51 32.10
C SER A 183 2.65 15.33 31.38
N GLU A 184 2.98 16.20 30.42
CA GLU A 184 4.23 16.09 29.65
C GLU A 184 5.46 16.53 30.46
N GLU A 185 5.29 17.45 31.42
CA GLU A 185 6.40 18.01 32.21
C GLU A 185 6.44 17.57 33.68
N SER A 186 5.37 17.01 34.24
CA SER A 186 5.37 16.61 35.64
C SER A 186 5.90 15.18 35.82
N GLU A 187 6.88 15.05 36.73
CA GLU A 187 7.32 13.77 37.30
C GLU A 187 6.52 13.41 38.57
N SER A 188 5.37 14.05 38.76
CA SER A 188 4.49 13.85 39.91
C SER A 188 3.83 12.47 39.82
N GLU A 189 4.07 11.64 40.83
CA GLU A 189 3.33 10.41 41.03
C GLU A 189 2.04 10.77 41.77
N ASP A 190 0.88 10.47 41.20
CA ASP A 190 -0.40 10.57 41.91
C ASP A 190 -0.71 9.20 42.55
N GLU A 191 -1.09 9.17 43.83
CA GLU A 191 -1.41 7.93 44.52
C GLU A 191 -2.76 7.34 44.05
N ASP A 192 -3.60 8.17 43.41
CA ASP A 192 -4.92 7.79 42.92
C ASP A 192 -4.91 7.26 41.46
N ASP A 193 -3.79 7.39 40.73
CA ASP A 193 -3.68 6.96 39.33
C ASP A 193 -3.40 5.45 39.17
N LEU A 194 -4.00 4.85 38.13
CA LEU A 194 -3.81 3.43 37.78
C LEU A 194 -2.43 3.15 37.17
N TYR A 195 -1.75 4.18 36.65
CA TYR A 195 -0.43 4.09 36.04
C TYR A 195 0.27 5.44 36.05
N ASP A 196 1.60 5.44 35.94
CA ASP A 196 2.36 6.67 35.71
C ASP A 196 3.39 6.50 34.58
N TRP A 197 3.92 7.63 34.12
CA TRP A 197 5.01 7.70 33.16
C TRP A 197 6.37 7.77 33.86
N PHE A 198 7.23 6.78 33.60
CA PHE A 198 8.54 6.66 34.21
C PHE A 198 9.64 6.86 33.17
N SER A 199 10.63 7.72 33.48
CA SER A 199 11.90 7.70 32.76
C SER A 199 12.63 6.38 33.00
N PHE A 200 13.50 5.97 32.07
CA PHE A 200 14.21 4.70 32.17
C PHE A 200 14.90 4.46 33.53
N GLY A 201 15.65 5.45 34.02
CA GLY A 201 16.33 5.35 35.32
C GLY A 201 15.37 5.17 36.50
N ARG A 202 14.21 5.82 36.47
CA ARG A 202 13.18 5.72 37.52
C ARG A 202 12.39 4.42 37.43
N ALA A 203 12.08 3.95 36.22
CA ALA A 203 11.48 2.64 36.01
C ALA A 203 12.36 1.54 36.62
N MET A 204 13.68 1.59 36.35
CA MET A 204 14.65 0.63 36.87
C MET A 204 14.80 0.66 38.40
N SER A 205 14.57 1.82 39.04
CA SER A 205 14.62 1.95 40.50
C SER A 205 13.32 1.53 41.19
N ARG A 206 12.16 1.79 40.58
CA ARG A 206 10.82 1.51 41.16
C ARG A 206 10.35 0.07 40.95
N LEU A 207 10.73 -0.59 39.86
CA LEU A 207 10.39 -2.00 39.65
C LEU A 207 11.00 -2.88 40.75
N ASN A 208 10.19 -3.77 41.32
CA ASN A 208 10.63 -4.64 42.41
C ASN A 208 11.27 -5.94 41.91
N HIS A 209 10.82 -6.46 40.76
CA HIS A 209 11.27 -7.76 40.29
C HIS A 209 12.38 -7.68 39.25
N ALA A 210 13.41 -8.53 39.41
CA ALA A 210 14.57 -8.56 38.52
C ALA A 210 14.23 -8.95 37.07
N HIS A 211 13.14 -9.72 36.86
CA HIS A 211 12.71 -10.10 35.51
C HIS A 211 12.09 -8.91 34.77
N GLU A 212 11.32 -8.06 35.45
CA GLU A 212 10.74 -6.83 34.87
C GLU A 212 11.83 -5.85 34.47
N LYS A 213 12.83 -5.63 35.35
CA LYS A 213 14.00 -4.78 35.03
C LYS A 213 14.74 -5.27 33.77
N LYS A 214 14.89 -6.59 33.62
CA LYS A 214 15.50 -7.18 32.41
C LYS A 214 14.64 -6.96 31.17
N ALA A 215 13.32 -7.07 31.28
CA ALA A 215 12.43 -6.84 30.15
C ALA A 215 12.48 -5.38 29.68
N VAL A 216 12.40 -4.43 30.62
CA VAL A 216 12.48 -3.00 30.32
C VAL A 216 13.83 -2.62 29.72
N ALA A 217 14.94 -3.15 30.24
CA ALA A 217 16.27 -2.93 29.68
C ALA A 217 16.41 -3.50 28.26
N ALA A 218 15.91 -4.71 28.01
CA ALA A 218 15.94 -5.34 26.69
C ALA A 218 15.11 -4.55 25.66
N ILE A 219 13.91 -4.09 26.04
CA ILE A 219 13.09 -3.26 25.14
C ILE A 219 13.78 -1.93 24.84
N ALA A 220 14.37 -1.28 25.84
CA ALA A 220 15.09 -0.02 25.64
C ALA A 220 16.24 -0.17 24.62
N GLU A 221 17.04 -1.23 24.74
CA GLU A 221 18.15 -1.50 23.83
C GLU A 221 17.65 -1.77 22.39
N VAL A 222 16.63 -2.61 22.26
CA VAL A 222 16.06 -2.96 20.94
C VAL A 222 15.40 -1.76 20.28
N VAL A 223 14.65 -0.95 21.03
CA VAL A 223 14.00 0.26 20.50
C VAL A 223 15.05 1.29 20.09
N ALA A 224 16.10 1.49 20.88
CA ALA A 224 17.18 2.40 20.52
C ALA A 224 17.89 1.98 19.21
N GLU A 225 18.10 0.68 19.01
CA GLU A 225 18.64 0.15 17.76
C GLU A 225 17.66 0.35 16.59
N ALA A 226 16.38 0.04 16.79
CA ALA A 226 15.36 0.16 15.76
C ALA A 226 15.13 1.62 15.32
N VAL A 227 15.24 2.57 16.23
CA VAL A 227 15.22 4.01 15.93
C VAL A 227 16.47 4.42 15.15
N ARG A 228 17.66 3.94 15.54
CA ARG A 228 18.93 4.25 14.85
C ARG A 228 18.95 3.75 13.40
N GLU A 229 18.37 2.58 13.15
CA GLU A 229 18.28 1.96 11.83
C GLU A 229 17.06 2.45 11.02
N GLY A 230 16.25 3.37 11.56
CA GLY A 230 15.07 3.92 10.88
C GLY A 230 13.92 2.92 10.67
N ILE A 231 13.94 1.81 11.40
CA ILE A 231 12.91 0.75 11.35
C ILE A 231 11.63 1.22 12.06
N VAL A 232 11.80 1.95 13.15
CA VAL A 232 10.69 2.57 13.88
C VAL A 232 10.71 4.05 13.57
N LEU A 233 9.68 4.52 12.86
CA LEU A 233 9.42 5.93 12.63
C LEU A 233 8.20 6.36 13.45
N PRO A 234 8.37 6.77 14.72
CA PRO A 234 7.30 7.43 15.42
C PRO A 234 7.29 8.91 15.02
N ASP A 235 6.11 9.51 14.96
CA ASP A 235 5.93 10.98 14.89
C ASP A 235 6.58 11.72 16.08
N TYR A 236 7.14 10.99 17.06
CA TYR A 236 7.81 11.48 18.26
C TYR A 236 9.16 10.77 18.47
N PRO A 237 10.22 11.48 18.89
CA PRO A 237 11.52 10.83 19.13
C PRO A 237 11.46 9.85 20.29
N LEU A 238 11.50 8.55 20.01
CA LEU A 238 11.67 7.52 21.04
C LEU A 238 13.13 7.51 21.50
N THR A 239 13.38 8.01 22.70
CA THR A 239 14.71 8.07 23.31
C THR A 239 14.77 7.29 24.62
N PHE A 240 13.82 6.38 24.83
CA PHE A 240 13.70 5.62 26.07
C PHE A 240 14.93 4.74 26.30
N GLY A 241 15.64 4.99 27.41
CA GLY A 241 16.85 4.26 27.80
C GLY A 241 18.15 4.66 27.07
N CYS A 242 18.11 5.69 26.23
CA CYS A 242 19.29 6.23 25.56
C CYS A 242 20.09 7.16 26.48
N ALA A 243 21.43 7.14 26.40
CA ALA A 243 22.25 8.09 27.14
C ALA A 243 22.10 9.52 26.58
N PRO A 244 22.22 10.61 27.38
CA PRO A 244 22.05 11.98 26.89
C PRO A 244 22.93 12.36 25.69
N ALA A 245 24.10 11.75 25.56
CA ALA A 245 25.00 11.92 24.42
C ALA A 245 24.53 11.19 23.14
N GLU A 246 23.77 10.10 23.28
CA GLU A 246 23.15 9.36 22.18
C GLU A 246 21.84 10.03 21.74
N VAL A 247 21.16 10.74 22.64
CA VAL A 247 19.96 11.55 22.33
C VAL A 247 20.26 12.65 21.30
N THR A 248 21.50 13.12 21.18
CA THR A 248 21.87 14.11 20.14
C THR A 248 21.98 13.49 18.74
N THR A 249 22.18 12.17 18.66
CA THR A 249 22.16 11.37 17.41
C THR A 249 20.83 10.63 17.18
N LEU A 250 19.98 10.54 18.22
CA LEU A 250 18.68 9.85 18.26
C LEU A 250 17.49 10.80 18.48
N ALA A 251 17.73 12.12 18.54
CA ALA A 251 16.71 13.10 18.19
C ALA A 251 16.08 12.63 16.88
N PRO A 252 14.80 12.93 16.59
CA PRO A 252 14.36 12.70 15.24
C PRO A 252 15.41 13.42 14.41
N ALA A 253 16.02 12.74 13.45
CA ALA A 253 16.37 13.51 12.28
C ALA A 253 15.02 14.14 11.93
N ALA A 254 14.80 15.40 12.32
CA ALA A 254 13.90 16.29 11.62
C ALA A 254 14.30 15.98 10.20
N PHE A 255 13.47 15.21 9.49
CA PHE A 255 13.90 14.57 8.26
C PHE A 255 14.44 15.74 7.47
N PRO A 256 15.75 15.81 7.20
CA PRO A 256 16.22 16.78 6.26
C PRO A 256 15.68 16.17 4.99
N MET A 257 14.46 16.56 4.60
CA MET A 257 14.20 16.78 3.19
C MET A 257 15.46 17.51 2.75
N GLU A 258 16.26 16.88 1.89
CA GLU A 258 17.43 17.55 1.34
C GLU A 258 16.98 18.97 0.99
N PRO A 259 17.64 20.02 1.52
CA PRO A 259 17.18 21.39 1.32
C PRO A 259 16.90 21.51 -0.17
N MET A 260 15.64 21.74 -0.51
CA MET A 260 15.20 21.72 -1.90
C MET A 260 16.15 22.65 -2.64
N GLU A 261 16.91 22.11 -3.59
CA GLU A 261 17.75 22.95 -4.43
C GLU A 261 16.84 24.06 -5.00
N PRO A 262 17.32 25.31 -5.08
CA PRO A 262 16.53 26.37 -5.67
C PRO A 262 16.14 25.95 -7.09
N MET A 263 14.90 25.49 -7.23
CA MET A 263 14.38 24.93 -8.47
C MET A 263 13.76 26.05 -9.28
N ASP A 264 14.03 26.07 -10.57
CA ASP A 264 13.36 26.98 -11.51
C ASP A 264 11.85 26.69 -11.59
N LEU A 265 11.42 25.47 -11.22
CA LEU A 265 10.02 25.00 -11.25
C LEU A 265 9.56 24.52 -9.87
N VAL A 266 8.41 25.00 -9.41
CA VAL A 266 7.81 24.57 -8.15
C VAL A 266 7.20 23.16 -8.30
N PRO A 267 7.61 22.17 -7.47
CA PRO A 267 7.03 20.83 -7.51
C PRO A 267 5.58 20.81 -7.00
N VAL A 268 4.76 19.98 -7.65
CA VAL A 268 3.35 19.79 -7.33
C VAL A 268 3.04 18.33 -7.08
N THR A 269 2.48 18.00 -5.92
CA THR A 269 1.88 16.68 -5.65
C THR A 269 0.37 16.77 -5.82
N VAL A 270 -0.21 15.81 -6.54
CA VAL A 270 -1.68 15.66 -6.62
C VAL A 270 -2.10 14.52 -5.70
N LEU A 271 -3.03 14.80 -4.79
CA LEU A 271 -3.66 13.84 -3.90
C LEU A 271 -5.03 13.44 -4.48
N SER A 272 -5.15 12.17 -4.85
CA SER A 272 -6.37 11.53 -5.34
C SER A 272 -6.83 10.41 -4.41
N GLY A 273 -8.02 9.87 -4.66
CA GLY A 273 -8.60 8.78 -3.89
C GLY A 273 -10.08 8.99 -3.59
N PHE A 274 -10.78 7.90 -3.31
CA PHE A 274 -12.23 7.94 -3.13
C PHE A 274 -12.68 8.76 -1.90
N LEU A 275 -13.96 9.17 -1.85
CA LEU A 275 -14.50 9.86 -0.67
C LEU A 275 -14.38 8.95 0.56
N GLY A 276 -13.92 9.52 1.68
CA GLY A 276 -13.72 8.76 2.91
C GLY A 276 -12.47 7.87 2.93
N ALA A 277 -11.64 7.83 1.88
CA ALA A 277 -10.39 7.06 1.88
C ALA A 277 -9.32 7.60 2.84
N GLY A 278 -9.46 8.84 3.31
CA GLY A 278 -8.51 9.50 4.23
C GLY A 278 -7.58 10.52 3.59
N LYS A 279 -7.97 11.11 2.45
CA LYS A 279 -7.24 12.20 1.78
C LYS A 279 -7.02 13.41 2.69
N THR A 280 -8.09 13.92 3.32
CA THR A 280 -8.02 15.04 4.27
C THR A 280 -7.14 14.72 5.47
N THR A 281 -7.13 13.46 5.91
CA THR A 281 -6.23 12.98 6.97
C THR A 281 -4.77 13.02 6.53
N LEU A 282 -4.47 12.58 5.30
CA LEU A 282 -3.13 12.70 4.71
C LEU A 282 -2.70 14.16 4.56
N LEU A 283 -3.60 15.03 4.07
CA LEU A 283 -3.32 16.45 3.90
C LEU A 283 -2.98 17.09 5.25
N THR A 284 -3.75 16.79 6.29
CA THR A 284 -3.50 17.27 7.66
C THR A 284 -2.18 16.73 8.21
N HIS A 285 -1.88 15.46 7.95
CA HIS A 285 -0.60 14.83 8.32
C HIS A 285 0.58 15.55 7.67
N ILE A 286 0.47 15.87 6.37
CA ILE A 286 1.50 16.65 5.66
C ILE A 286 1.66 18.03 6.30
N LEU A 287 0.57 18.79 6.45
CA LEU A 287 0.63 20.16 6.97
C LEU A 287 1.20 20.27 8.39
N LYS A 288 0.98 19.27 9.25
CA LYS A 288 1.52 19.24 10.62
C LYS A 288 3.01 18.92 10.66
N ASN A 289 3.49 18.07 9.75
CA ASN A 289 4.83 17.50 9.81
C ASN A 289 5.83 18.15 8.82
N VAL A 290 5.42 19.19 8.09
CA VAL A 290 6.34 19.93 7.23
C VAL A 290 7.16 20.92 8.05
N GLU A 291 8.40 20.55 8.34
CA GLU A 291 9.42 21.45 8.88
C GLU A 291 10.38 21.92 7.78
N GLY A 292 10.71 23.20 7.76
CA GLY A 292 11.68 23.78 6.82
C GLY A 292 11.19 24.08 5.38
N ILE A 293 10.00 23.64 4.99
CA ILE A 293 9.45 23.85 3.63
C ILE A 293 8.13 24.62 3.71
N LYS A 294 7.94 25.61 2.85
CA LYS A 294 6.69 26.38 2.74
C LYS A 294 5.77 25.72 1.71
N VAL A 295 4.68 25.14 2.18
CA VAL A 295 3.74 24.40 1.33
C VAL A 295 2.48 25.23 1.11
N ALA A 296 2.01 25.30 -0.13
CA ALA A 296 0.68 25.79 -0.46
C ALA A 296 -0.26 24.62 -0.78
N VAL A 297 -1.55 24.78 -0.47
CA VAL A 297 -2.56 23.76 -0.70
C VAL A 297 -3.70 24.35 -1.54
N ILE A 298 -4.08 23.64 -2.59
CA ILE A 298 -5.27 23.90 -3.40
C ILE A 298 -6.27 22.78 -3.11
N VAL A 299 -7.46 23.12 -2.61
CA VAL A 299 -8.53 22.16 -2.29
C VAL A 299 -9.70 22.42 -3.24
N ASN A 300 -10.10 21.39 -3.99
CA ASN A 300 -11.10 21.51 -5.05
C ASN A 300 -12.52 21.04 -4.65
N ASP A 301 -12.76 20.63 -3.40
CA ASP A 301 -14.05 20.03 -3.01
C ASP A 301 -15.07 21.06 -2.51
N MET A 302 -16.21 21.18 -3.20
CA MET A 302 -17.35 22.04 -2.80
C MET A 302 -18.16 21.48 -1.62
N ALA A 303 -18.03 20.20 -1.24
CA ALA A 303 -18.88 19.57 -0.22
C ALA A 303 -18.34 19.69 1.21
N ALA A 304 -17.08 20.07 1.42
CA ALA A 304 -16.44 20.08 2.74
C ALA A 304 -16.66 21.38 3.55
N VAL A 305 -17.16 22.45 2.93
CA VAL A 305 -17.19 23.79 3.54
C VAL A 305 -18.19 23.91 4.71
N ASN A 306 -19.18 23.02 4.83
CA ASN A 306 -20.18 23.10 5.90
C ASN A 306 -19.92 22.23 7.14
N ILE A 307 -18.93 21.33 7.13
CA ILE A 307 -18.65 20.47 8.31
C ILE A 307 -17.19 20.55 8.78
N ASP A 308 -16.22 20.82 7.89
CA ASP A 308 -14.79 20.74 8.27
C ASP A 308 -14.12 22.08 8.61
N SER A 309 -14.85 23.20 8.52
CA SER A 309 -14.38 24.48 9.09
C SER A 309 -14.23 24.45 10.62
N GLN A 310 -14.73 23.41 11.29
CA GLN A 310 -14.54 23.17 12.73
C GLN A 310 -13.40 22.20 13.06
N PHE A 311 -12.98 21.30 12.15
CA PHE A 311 -11.88 20.36 12.41
C PHE A 311 -10.49 20.92 12.10
N VAL A 312 -10.41 22.11 11.48
CA VAL A 312 -9.16 22.86 11.24
C VAL A 312 -8.80 23.79 12.41
N VAL A 313 -9.56 23.76 13.52
CA VAL A 313 -9.35 24.63 14.69
C VAL A 313 -8.96 23.80 15.93
N ALA A 314 -7.76 23.24 15.92
CA ALA A 314 -7.07 22.89 17.16
C ALA A 314 -5.85 23.80 17.30
N ALA A 315 -5.86 24.57 18.40
CA ALA A 315 -5.02 25.72 18.66
C ALA A 315 -3.52 25.41 18.63
N ASP A 316 -2.83 25.94 17.60
CA ASP A 316 -1.46 26.50 17.57
C ASP A 316 -0.92 26.63 16.12
N VAL A 317 -1.62 26.06 15.13
CA VAL A 317 -1.24 26.09 13.70
C VAL A 317 -1.70 27.38 12.99
N GLN A 318 -1.57 28.54 13.62
CA GLN A 318 -1.91 29.84 12.99
C GLN A 318 -0.76 30.47 12.20
N GLN A 319 0.45 29.91 12.22
CA GLN A 319 1.63 30.53 11.58
C GLN A 319 2.08 29.94 10.22
N LYS A 320 1.40 28.93 9.67
CA LYS A 320 1.88 28.23 8.44
C LYS A 320 0.85 27.98 7.33
N ILE A 321 -0.39 28.44 7.44
CA ILE A 321 -1.40 28.33 6.37
C ILE A 321 -1.60 29.73 5.78
N GLU A 322 -0.79 30.13 4.80
CA GLU A 322 -0.87 31.50 4.25
C GLU A 322 -1.85 31.70 3.09
N LYS A 323 -2.44 30.67 2.47
CA LYS A 323 -3.57 30.88 1.54
C LYS A 323 -4.31 29.58 1.20
N VAL A 324 -5.62 29.56 1.44
CA VAL A 324 -6.56 28.67 0.75
C VAL A 324 -7.18 29.55 -0.35
N VAL A 325 -6.94 29.23 -1.62
CA VAL A 325 -7.58 29.93 -2.74
C VAL A 325 -8.89 29.20 -3.03
N GLU A 326 -10.01 29.84 -2.71
CA GLU A 326 -11.35 29.35 -3.02
C GLU A 326 -11.68 29.67 -4.48
N MET A 327 -12.06 28.67 -5.26
CA MET A 327 -12.38 28.80 -6.69
C MET A 327 -13.82 29.32 -6.85
N SER A 328 -14.01 30.30 -7.73
CA SER A 328 -15.31 30.98 -7.91
C SER A 328 -16.16 30.30 -8.97
N ASN A 329 -17.37 29.87 -8.60
CA ASN A 329 -18.39 29.21 -9.43
C ASN A 329 -18.52 29.69 -10.89
N GLY A 330 -18.43 28.76 -11.84
CA GLY A 330 -18.99 28.88 -13.20
C GLY A 330 -18.58 27.74 -14.15
N CYS A 331 -19.54 27.01 -14.73
CA CYS A 331 -19.44 26.04 -15.85
C CYS A 331 -18.16 25.16 -15.93
N ILE A 332 -18.25 23.96 -15.33
CA ILE A 332 -17.13 23.18 -14.78
C ILE A 332 -16.72 22.02 -15.72
N CYS A 333 -16.03 22.33 -16.81
CA CYS A 333 -15.13 21.42 -17.53
C CYS A 333 -14.00 22.25 -18.17
N CYS A 334 -14.36 23.43 -18.68
CA CYS A 334 -13.38 24.45 -19.07
C CYS A 334 -12.77 25.16 -17.84
N THR A 335 -13.55 25.42 -16.77
CA THR A 335 -13.06 26.19 -15.61
C THR A 335 -12.24 25.41 -14.60
N LEU A 336 -12.40 24.09 -14.42
CA LEU A 336 -11.56 23.34 -13.46
C LEU A 336 -10.08 23.32 -13.84
N ARG A 337 -9.80 23.11 -15.14
CA ARG A 337 -8.44 23.17 -15.68
C ARG A 337 -7.91 24.60 -15.60
N GLU A 338 -8.69 25.58 -16.06
CA GLU A 338 -8.30 27.00 -16.06
C GLU A 338 -8.10 27.58 -14.65
N ASP A 339 -8.94 27.20 -13.69
CA ASP A 339 -8.87 27.66 -12.30
C ASP A 339 -7.74 26.96 -11.53
N LEU A 340 -7.50 25.65 -11.77
CA LEU A 340 -6.34 24.94 -11.21
C LEU A 340 -5.03 25.53 -11.77
N LEU A 341 -4.97 25.76 -13.08
CA LEU A 341 -3.86 26.45 -13.74
C LEU A 341 -3.63 27.82 -13.13
N SER A 342 -4.69 28.63 -13.03
CA SER A 342 -4.62 29.99 -12.50
C SER A 342 -4.18 30.00 -11.04
N GLY A 343 -4.68 29.08 -10.21
CA GLY A 343 -4.29 28.93 -8.82
C GLY A 343 -2.81 28.56 -8.65
N ILE A 344 -2.32 27.61 -9.43
CA ILE A 344 -0.89 27.22 -9.42
C ILE A 344 -0.02 28.39 -9.90
N VAL A 345 -0.40 29.06 -11.00
CA VAL A 345 0.34 30.23 -11.53
C VAL A 345 0.38 31.37 -10.50
N GLU A 346 -0.73 31.66 -9.83
CA GLU A 346 -0.79 32.70 -8.80
C GLU A 346 0.12 32.37 -7.60
N LEU A 347 0.11 31.12 -7.13
CA LEU A 347 0.92 30.68 -5.99
C LEU A 347 2.42 30.66 -6.33
N THR A 348 2.78 30.22 -7.54
CA THR A 348 4.18 30.22 -8.00
C THR A 348 4.72 31.64 -8.21
N GLN A 349 3.92 32.56 -8.75
CA GLN A 349 4.31 33.97 -8.93
C GLN A 349 4.62 34.70 -7.61
N GLN A 350 4.00 34.28 -6.50
CA GLN A 350 4.27 34.86 -5.19
C GLN A 350 5.68 34.57 -4.69
N LYS A 351 6.37 33.53 -5.21
CA LYS A 351 7.72 33.11 -4.80
C LYS A 351 7.88 32.93 -3.29
N LYS A 352 6.78 32.58 -2.61
CA LYS A 352 6.71 32.37 -1.16
C LYS A 352 6.73 30.90 -0.79
N TYR A 353 6.31 30.03 -1.69
CA TYR A 353 6.09 28.61 -1.43
C TYR A 353 7.13 27.80 -2.18
N ASP A 354 7.65 26.78 -1.51
CA ASP A 354 8.63 25.85 -2.03
C ASP A 354 7.95 24.62 -2.65
N TYR A 355 6.69 24.34 -2.28
CA TYR A 355 5.95 23.15 -2.71
C TYR A 355 4.45 23.44 -2.83
N ILE A 356 3.76 22.80 -3.77
CA ILE A 356 2.30 22.90 -3.91
C ILE A 356 1.67 21.49 -3.79
N ILE A 357 0.57 21.41 -3.04
CA ILE A 357 -0.25 20.21 -2.94
C ILE A 357 -1.62 20.52 -3.53
N VAL A 358 -2.10 19.66 -4.42
CA VAL A 358 -3.43 19.75 -5.02
C VAL A 358 -4.25 18.59 -4.50
N GLU A 359 -5.30 18.86 -3.73
CA GLU A 359 -6.33 17.87 -3.42
C GLU A 359 -7.36 17.87 -4.54
N SER A 360 -7.41 16.78 -5.32
CA SER A 360 -8.48 16.57 -6.29
C SER A 360 -9.74 16.10 -5.57
N SER A 361 -10.92 16.43 -6.13
CA SER A 361 -12.16 15.86 -5.59
C SER A 361 -12.09 14.33 -5.65
N GLY A 362 -12.81 13.64 -4.77
CA GLY A 362 -12.83 12.17 -4.75
C GLY A 362 -13.33 11.52 -6.06
N ILE A 363 -13.84 12.34 -6.98
CA ILE A 363 -14.46 11.98 -8.26
C ILE A 363 -13.74 12.53 -9.49
N SER A 364 -12.56 13.14 -9.29
CA SER A 364 -11.73 13.68 -10.37
C SER A 364 -10.92 12.56 -11.04
N GLU A 365 -10.86 12.58 -12.36
CA GLU A 365 -9.99 11.68 -13.14
C GLU A 365 -8.53 12.18 -13.08
N PRO A 366 -7.55 11.29 -12.82
CA PRO A 366 -6.15 11.69 -12.68
C PRO A 366 -5.50 12.23 -13.97
N LEU A 367 -5.83 11.64 -15.13
CA LEU A 367 -5.18 11.97 -16.41
C LEU A 367 -5.47 13.42 -16.85
N PRO A 368 -6.71 13.92 -16.84
CA PRO A 368 -6.99 15.34 -17.12
C PRO A 368 -6.21 16.32 -16.25
N VAL A 369 -5.97 15.98 -14.98
CA VAL A 369 -5.17 16.80 -14.06
C VAL A 369 -3.70 16.79 -14.47
N ALA A 370 -3.16 15.64 -14.85
CA ALA A 370 -1.78 15.53 -15.32
C ALA A 370 -1.56 16.21 -16.68
N GLU A 371 -2.48 16.06 -17.64
CA GLU A 371 -2.39 16.72 -18.95
C GLU A 371 -2.32 18.24 -18.82
N THR A 372 -2.96 18.80 -17.79
CA THR A 372 -2.93 20.23 -17.48
C THR A 372 -1.50 20.76 -17.32
N PHE A 373 -0.55 19.92 -16.88
CA PHE A 373 0.87 20.28 -16.77
C PHE A 373 1.64 20.24 -18.10
N THR A 374 1.02 19.73 -19.17
CA THR A 374 1.63 19.61 -20.51
C THR A 374 1.02 20.51 -21.56
N PHE A 375 -0.14 21.12 -21.29
CA PHE A 375 -0.80 21.99 -22.25
C PHE A 375 -0.06 23.31 -22.47
N ASP A 376 0.17 23.61 -23.75
CA ASP A 376 0.67 24.90 -24.21
C ASP A 376 -0.48 25.89 -24.42
N ASP A 377 -0.96 26.52 -23.35
CA ASP A 377 -1.92 27.60 -23.52
C ASP A 377 -1.24 28.87 -24.06
N LYS A 378 -1.46 29.14 -25.34
CA LYS A 378 -0.92 30.30 -26.06
C LYS A 378 -1.60 31.63 -25.67
N SER A 379 -2.64 31.61 -24.85
CA SER A 379 -3.47 32.80 -24.57
C SER A 379 -2.98 33.65 -23.39
N SER A 380 -2.34 33.06 -22.37
CA SER A 380 -1.93 33.74 -21.14
C SER A 380 -0.48 34.23 -21.13
N GLY A 381 0.36 33.76 -22.07
CA GLY A 381 1.78 34.10 -22.18
C GLY A 381 2.70 33.46 -21.12
N LEU A 382 2.14 32.66 -20.20
CA LEU A 382 2.87 31.88 -19.19
C LEU A 382 2.42 30.42 -19.28
N LEU A 383 3.35 29.50 -19.56
CA LEU A 383 3.05 28.06 -19.65
C LEU A 383 3.23 27.44 -18.26
N LEU A 384 2.33 26.54 -17.84
CA LEU A 384 2.42 25.91 -16.52
C LEU A 384 3.75 25.15 -16.35
N LYS A 385 4.21 24.51 -17.42
CA LYS A 385 5.50 23.81 -17.51
C LYS A 385 6.72 24.70 -17.25
N ASP A 386 6.57 26.03 -17.37
CA ASP A 386 7.65 27.00 -17.16
C ASP A 386 7.70 27.51 -15.70
N VAL A 387 6.69 27.19 -14.88
CA VAL A 387 6.59 27.68 -13.49
C VAL A 387 6.44 26.55 -12.46
N ALA A 388 5.90 25.39 -12.86
CA ALA A 388 5.65 24.26 -11.99
C ALA A 388 5.94 22.93 -12.69
N ARG A 389 6.32 21.91 -11.91
CA ARG A 389 6.48 20.53 -12.38
C ARG A 389 5.57 19.60 -11.57
N LEU A 390 4.89 18.67 -12.24
CA LEU A 390 4.19 17.60 -11.56
C LEU A 390 5.22 16.62 -10.97
N ASP A 391 5.19 16.42 -9.67
CA ASP A 391 6.19 15.63 -8.93
C ASP A 391 5.74 14.18 -8.74
N THR A 392 4.52 13.99 -8.23
CA THR A 392 3.97 12.66 -7.93
C THR A 392 2.45 12.68 -7.85
N MET A 393 1.82 11.62 -8.35
CA MET A 393 0.42 11.31 -8.18
C MET A 393 0.27 10.35 -6.99
N VAL A 394 -0.41 10.77 -5.94
CA VAL A 394 -0.63 9.97 -4.73
C VAL A 394 -2.11 9.61 -4.63
N THR A 395 -2.43 8.32 -4.69
CA THR A 395 -3.81 7.83 -4.51
C THR A 395 -3.97 7.20 -3.14
N VAL A 396 -4.92 7.70 -2.34
CA VAL A 396 -5.32 7.09 -1.08
C VAL A 396 -6.48 6.12 -1.33
N VAL A 397 -6.28 4.85 -0.97
CA VAL A 397 -7.25 3.77 -1.15
C VAL A 397 -7.77 3.33 0.21
N ASP A 398 -9.10 3.25 0.36
CA ASP A 398 -9.72 2.60 1.50
C ASP A 398 -9.57 1.09 1.35
N GLY A 399 -8.63 0.49 2.08
CA GLY A 399 -8.39 -0.95 2.02
C GLY A 399 -9.59 -1.77 2.48
N ALA A 400 -10.34 -1.28 3.48
CA ALA A 400 -11.46 -2.00 4.07
C ALA A 400 -12.65 -2.12 3.11
N ASN A 401 -12.84 -1.12 2.25
CA ASN A 401 -13.97 -1.05 1.31
C ASN A 401 -13.56 -1.26 -0.16
N LEU A 402 -12.30 -1.59 -0.45
CA LEU A 402 -11.82 -1.70 -1.84
C LEU A 402 -12.68 -2.69 -2.67
N PHE A 403 -12.88 -3.90 -2.17
CA PHE A 403 -13.62 -4.94 -2.90
C PHE A 403 -15.09 -4.60 -3.09
N SER A 404 -15.76 -4.09 -2.04
CA SER A 404 -17.15 -3.65 -2.17
C SER A 404 -17.31 -2.50 -3.16
N ASN A 405 -16.33 -1.60 -3.23
CA ASN A 405 -16.35 -0.49 -4.18
C ASN A 405 -16.07 -0.96 -5.62
N LEU A 406 -15.21 -1.96 -5.81
CA LEU A 406 -14.95 -2.56 -7.14
C LEU A 406 -16.16 -3.35 -7.66
N GLU A 407 -16.91 -4.02 -6.78
CA GLU A 407 -18.10 -4.80 -7.14
C GLU A 407 -19.38 -3.95 -7.22
N SER A 408 -19.30 -2.65 -6.90
CA SER A 408 -20.43 -1.73 -6.93
C SER A 408 -20.88 -1.43 -8.37
N LEU A 409 -22.20 -1.49 -8.60
CA LEU A 409 -22.87 -0.98 -9.79
C LEU A 409 -23.36 0.47 -9.63
N GLU A 410 -23.07 1.11 -8.49
CA GLU A 410 -23.52 2.47 -8.25
C GLU A 410 -22.80 3.45 -9.19
N THR A 411 -23.58 4.38 -9.73
CA THR A 411 -23.07 5.55 -10.45
C THR A 411 -22.82 6.69 -9.47
N THR A 412 -21.92 7.59 -9.84
CA THR A 412 -21.66 8.85 -9.14
C THR A 412 -22.96 9.59 -8.80
N LYS A 413 -23.95 9.64 -9.72
CA LYS A 413 -25.31 10.13 -9.45
C LYS A 413 -26.04 9.38 -8.33
N SER A 414 -26.12 8.06 -8.40
CA SER A 414 -26.91 7.26 -7.44
C SER A 414 -26.35 7.30 -6.01
N SER A 415 -25.03 7.47 -5.87
CA SER A 415 -24.37 7.57 -4.56
C SER A 415 -24.35 9.00 -4.01
N GLY A 416 -24.94 9.97 -4.71
CA GLY A 416 -24.92 11.39 -4.33
C GLY A 416 -23.54 12.05 -4.48
N GLN A 417 -22.66 11.44 -5.29
CA GLN A 417 -21.27 11.84 -5.51
C GLN A 417 -21.02 12.28 -6.96
N ALA A 418 -22.06 12.71 -7.68
CA ALA A 418 -21.94 13.23 -9.03
C ALA A 418 -21.25 14.59 -9.03
N ALA A 419 -20.29 14.76 -9.93
CA ALA A 419 -19.73 16.08 -10.20
C ALA A 419 -20.76 16.98 -10.90
N TYR A 420 -21.69 16.39 -11.68
CA TYR A 420 -22.67 17.09 -12.53
C TYR A 420 -24.02 16.36 -12.59
N GLU A 421 -25.09 17.08 -12.99
CA GLU A 421 -26.42 16.49 -13.23
C GLU A 421 -26.43 15.38 -14.30
N ASP A 422 -25.38 15.30 -15.14
CA ASP A 422 -25.16 14.27 -16.17
C ASP A 422 -23.97 13.32 -15.91
N ASP A 423 -23.37 13.32 -14.71
CA ASP A 423 -22.28 12.39 -14.36
C ASP A 423 -22.82 10.97 -14.10
N GLU A 424 -22.89 10.14 -15.13
CA GLU A 424 -23.34 8.73 -15.05
C GLU A 424 -22.19 7.73 -14.93
N ARG A 425 -20.99 8.21 -14.57
CA ARG A 425 -19.83 7.33 -14.42
C ARG A 425 -20.04 6.39 -13.24
N HIS A 426 -19.50 5.19 -13.37
CA HIS A 426 -19.57 4.20 -12.30
C HIS A 426 -18.39 4.37 -11.35
N LEU A 427 -18.65 4.27 -10.05
CA LEU A 427 -17.64 4.50 -9.01
C LEU A 427 -16.46 3.53 -9.11
N ALA A 428 -16.74 2.29 -9.47
CA ALA A 428 -15.72 1.25 -9.60
C ALA A 428 -14.69 1.59 -10.70
N GLN A 429 -15.14 2.12 -11.84
CA GLN A 429 -14.27 2.50 -12.96
C GLN A 429 -13.30 3.60 -12.54
N LEU A 430 -13.83 4.67 -11.95
CA LEU A 430 -13.02 5.78 -11.45
C LEU A 430 -11.98 5.32 -10.42
N LEU A 431 -12.35 4.42 -9.51
CA LEU A 431 -11.44 3.89 -8.50
C LEU A 431 -10.27 3.14 -9.15
N VAL A 432 -10.55 2.34 -10.19
CA VAL A 432 -9.51 1.67 -10.97
C VAL A 432 -8.62 2.68 -11.68
N ASP A 433 -9.18 3.70 -12.32
CA ASP A 433 -8.39 4.73 -13.03
C ASP A 433 -7.47 5.49 -12.06
N GLN A 434 -7.94 5.78 -10.84
CA GLN A 434 -7.14 6.38 -9.78
C GLN A 434 -6.00 5.48 -9.28
N ILE A 435 -6.20 4.16 -9.26
CA ILE A 435 -5.15 3.18 -8.92
C ILE A 435 -4.15 3.04 -10.06
N GLU A 436 -4.64 2.88 -11.29
CA GLU A 436 -3.82 2.68 -12.49
C GLU A 436 -2.89 3.88 -12.73
N PHE A 437 -3.32 5.11 -12.46
CA PHE A 437 -2.52 6.32 -12.73
C PHE A 437 -1.59 6.76 -11.57
N ALA A 438 -1.67 6.11 -10.42
CA ALA A 438 -0.90 6.53 -9.24
C ALA A 438 0.60 6.23 -9.39
N ASN A 439 1.46 7.12 -8.90
CA ASN A 439 2.88 6.80 -8.67
C ASN A 439 3.09 6.21 -7.26
N VAL A 440 2.26 6.63 -6.32
CA VAL A 440 2.27 6.20 -4.93
C VAL A 440 0.85 5.87 -4.50
N ILE A 441 0.66 4.70 -3.90
CA ILE A 441 -0.65 4.24 -3.42
C ILE A 441 -0.55 4.02 -1.93
N LEU A 442 -1.41 4.70 -1.17
CA LEU A 442 -1.56 4.48 0.27
C LEU A 442 -2.78 3.60 0.50
N VAL A 443 -2.56 2.35 0.88
CA VAL A 443 -3.61 1.47 1.39
C VAL A 443 -3.90 1.90 2.82
N ASN A 444 -4.98 2.65 3.02
CA ASN A 444 -5.36 3.22 4.29
C ASN A 444 -6.42 2.38 5.00
N LYS A 445 -6.56 2.60 6.32
CA LYS A 445 -7.46 1.85 7.22
C LYS A 445 -7.09 0.37 7.35
N CYS A 446 -5.80 0.05 7.29
CA CYS A 446 -5.30 -1.31 7.49
C CYS A 446 -5.62 -1.88 8.88
N ASP A 447 -5.93 -1.03 9.86
CA ASP A 447 -6.41 -1.41 11.20
C ASP A 447 -7.77 -2.10 11.20
N LEU A 448 -8.58 -1.92 10.14
CA LEU A 448 -9.87 -2.58 9.97
C LEU A 448 -9.77 -3.94 9.27
N LEU A 449 -8.55 -4.34 8.87
CA LEU A 449 -8.29 -5.53 8.07
C LEU A 449 -7.40 -6.52 8.84
N SER A 450 -7.57 -7.81 8.56
CA SER A 450 -6.58 -8.81 8.95
C SER A 450 -5.33 -8.70 8.06
N LEU A 451 -4.20 -9.26 8.51
CA LEU A 451 -2.96 -9.31 7.71
C LEU A 451 -3.18 -10.00 6.35
N GLU A 452 -4.01 -11.03 6.30
CA GLU A 452 -4.37 -11.74 5.08
C GLU A 452 -5.15 -10.84 4.12
N GLN A 453 -6.10 -10.04 4.64
CA GLN A 453 -6.89 -9.11 3.83
C GLN A 453 -6.05 -7.94 3.31
N VAL A 454 -5.13 -7.41 4.12
CA VAL A 454 -4.18 -6.37 3.67
C VAL A 454 -3.31 -6.89 2.54
N ALA A 455 -2.77 -8.10 2.68
CA ALA A 455 -1.97 -8.74 1.64
C ALA A 455 -2.79 -8.96 0.36
N GLU A 456 -4.06 -9.36 0.48
CA GLU A 456 -4.98 -9.52 -0.66
C GLU A 456 -5.20 -8.18 -1.39
N VAL A 457 -5.52 -7.12 -0.65
CA VAL A 457 -5.71 -5.76 -1.20
C VAL A 457 -4.45 -5.30 -1.96
N LYS A 458 -3.27 -5.47 -1.35
CA LYS A 458 -2.00 -5.11 -2.00
C LYS A 458 -1.74 -5.94 -3.26
N ALA A 459 -2.08 -7.24 -3.24
CA ALA A 459 -1.90 -8.11 -4.39
C ALA A 459 -2.80 -7.74 -5.57
N VAL A 460 -3.99 -7.18 -5.31
CA VAL A 460 -4.86 -6.63 -6.36
C VAL A 460 -4.27 -5.32 -6.90
N ILE A 461 -3.94 -4.39 -6.01
CA ILE A 461 -3.38 -3.07 -6.37
C ILE A 461 -2.10 -3.23 -7.20
N SER A 462 -1.16 -4.06 -6.76
CA SER A 462 0.13 -4.28 -7.44
C SER A 462 -0.03 -4.94 -8.82
N ARG A 463 -1.18 -5.58 -9.09
CA ARG A 463 -1.51 -6.14 -10.41
C ARG A 463 -2.23 -5.15 -11.31
N MET A 464 -2.98 -4.22 -10.74
CA MET A 464 -3.58 -3.11 -11.48
C MET A 464 -2.51 -2.08 -11.87
N ASN A 465 -1.55 -1.83 -10.99
CA ASN A 465 -0.46 -0.90 -11.20
C ASN A 465 0.83 -1.48 -10.60
N SER A 466 1.71 -1.99 -11.45
CA SER A 466 2.95 -2.66 -11.04
C SER A 466 4.09 -1.67 -10.74
N GLU A 467 4.01 -0.45 -11.29
CA GLU A 467 5.03 0.59 -11.15
C GLU A 467 4.85 1.44 -9.88
N ALA A 468 3.63 1.49 -9.33
CA ALA A 468 3.34 2.27 -8.13
C ALA A 468 4.04 1.75 -6.88
N ALA A 469 4.55 2.68 -6.07
CA ALA A 469 5.00 2.37 -4.71
C ALA A 469 3.77 2.23 -3.79
N VAL A 470 3.58 1.06 -3.18
CA VAL A 470 2.41 0.76 -2.33
C VAL A 470 2.81 0.77 -0.84
N PHE A 471 2.14 1.61 -0.04
CA PHE A 471 2.37 1.73 1.39
C PHE A 471 1.12 1.35 2.20
N GLU A 472 1.31 0.58 3.27
CA GLU A 472 0.28 0.28 4.26
C GLU A 472 0.21 1.41 5.27
N THR A 473 -1.00 1.90 5.55
CA THR A 473 -1.19 3.04 6.43
C THR A 473 -2.43 2.87 7.31
N THR A 474 -2.35 3.42 8.52
CA THR A 474 -3.50 3.66 9.39
C THR A 474 -3.56 5.16 9.62
N ARG A 475 -4.75 5.75 9.41
CA ARG A 475 -4.97 7.21 9.48
C ARG A 475 -3.98 7.99 8.58
N SER A 476 -3.65 7.43 7.42
CA SER A 476 -2.74 8.03 6.44
C SER A 476 -1.34 8.36 6.99
N ASN A 477 -0.91 7.68 8.06
CA ASN A 477 0.43 7.85 8.61
C ASN A 477 1.47 7.26 7.66
N VAL A 478 2.27 8.12 7.05
CA VAL A 478 3.31 7.76 6.08
C VAL A 478 4.46 8.77 6.15
N SER A 479 5.68 8.34 5.80
CA SER A 479 6.82 9.25 5.66
C SER A 479 6.55 10.31 4.59
N LEU A 480 6.80 11.59 4.89
CA LEU A 480 6.59 12.68 3.93
C LEU A 480 7.44 12.53 2.67
N SER A 481 8.65 11.96 2.79
CA SER A 481 9.53 11.67 1.64
C SER A 481 8.94 10.63 0.66
N ALA A 482 7.95 9.85 1.10
CA ALA A 482 7.26 8.89 0.25
C ALA A 482 6.16 9.53 -0.60
N VAL A 483 5.68 10.74 -0.25
CA VAL A 483 4.55 11.42 -0.89
C VAL A 483 4.87 12.84 -1.40
N LEU A 484 6.00 13.41 -0.97
CA LEU A 484 6.49 14.72 -1.40
C LEU A 484 7.88 14.60 -2.03
N ASN A 485 8.10 15.36 -3.09
CA ASN A 485 9.36 15.48 -3.83
C ASN A 485 9.95 14.12 -4.23
N THR A 486 9.10 13.16 -4.58
CA THR A 486 9.51 11.80 -4.93
C THR A 486 10.12 11.74 -6.33
N LYS A 487 9.81 12.73 -7.19
CA LYS A 487 10.22 12.81 -8.60
C LYS A 487 9.82 11.57 -9.41
N ARG A 488 8.76 10.89 -9.00
CA ARG A 488 8.29 9.64 -9.65
C ARG A 488 7.44 9.88 -10.89
N PHE A 489 6.81 11.04 -11.00
CA PHE A 489 5.95 11.32 -12.15
C PHE A 489 6.77 11.49 -13.44
N THR A 490 6.36 10.80 -14.50
CA THR A 490 6.85 11.01 -15.88
C THR A 490 5.68 10.96 -16.85
N MET A 491 5.66 11.85 -17.85
CA MET A 491 4.61 11.84 -18.88
C MET A 491 4.67 10.57 -19.74
N ASP A 492 5.87 10.09 -20.04
CA ASP A 492 6.04 8.80 -20.72
C ASP A 492 5.39 7.66 -19.93
N GLY A 493 5.45 7.66 -18.60
CA GLY A 493 4.75 6.69 -17.74
C GLY A 493 3.23 6.87 -17.78
N ALA A 494 2.76 8.12 -17.71
CA ALA A 494 1.35 8.48 -17.80
C ALA A 494 0.70 8.00 -19.12
N GLU A 495 1.39 8.16 -20.26
CA GLU A 495 0.97 7.69 -21.58
C GLU A 495 1.13 6.16 -21.75
N LYS A 496 2.08 5.55 -21.02
CA LYS A 496 2.29 4.09 -20.98
C LYS A 496 1.25 3.33 -20.16
N HIS A 497 0.36 3.98 -19.41
CA HIS A 497 -0.76 3.28 -18.74
C HIS A 497 -1.75 2.63 -19.75
N ASP A 498 -1.71 3.04 -21.03
CA ASP A 498 -2.39 2.32 -22.11
C ASP A 498 -1.60 1.10 -22.65
N MET A 499 -0.37 0.88 -22.17
CA MET A 499 0.57 -0.16 -22.60
C MET A 499 0.74 -1.31 -21.57
N TRP A 500 -0.27 -1.53 -20.71
CA TRP A 500 -0.38 -2.67 -19.76
C TRP A 500 -0.17 -4.05 -20.43
N LEU A 501 -0.38 -4.15 -21.75
CA LEU A 501 -0.08 -5.36 -22.55
C LEU A 501 1.40 -5.75 -22.51
N LYS A 502 2.34 -4.81 -22.48
CA LYS A 502 3.77 -5.14 -22.42
C LYS A 502 4.15 -5.76 -21.07
N GLU A 503 3.68 -5.19 -19.97
CA GLU A 503 3.96 -5.73 -18.63
C GLU A 503 3.39 -7.14 -18.42
N ALA A 504 2.15 -7.37 -18.87
CA ALA A 504 1.55 -8.69 -18.81
C ALA A 504 2.30 -9.73 -19.68
N ARG A 505 2.84 -9.31 -20.83
CA ARG A 505 3.61 -10.17 -21.75
C ARG A 505 5.02 -10.49 -21.26
N ILE A 506 5.65 -9.60 -20.49
CA ILE A 506 7.04 -9.76 -20.04
C ILE A 506 7.17 -10.91 -19.04
N GLY A 507 6.11 -11.33 -18.34
CA GLY A 507 6.05 -12.62 -17.63
C GLY A 507 7.15 -12.92 -16.60
N GLU A 508 8.04 -11.96 -16.30
CA GLU A 508 9.26 -12.19 -15.53
C GLU A 508 9.14 -11.83 -14.05
N HIS A 509 8.04 -11.21 -13.62
CA HIS A 509 7.68 -11.26 -12.22
C HIS A 509 6.89 -12.54 -11.96
N LYS A 510 7.51 -13.48 -11.26
CA LYS A 510 6.77 -14.35 -10.33
C LYS A 510 6.56 -13.52 -9.06
N PRO A 511 5.42 -12.84 -8.86
CA PRO A 511 5.11 -12.39 -7.53
C PRO A 511 4.69 -13.64 -6.74
N GLU A 512 5.12 -13.73 -5.49
CA GLU A 512 4.76 -14.76 -4.50
C GLU A 512 3.25 -14.81 -4.19
N THR A 513 2.41 -14.12 -4.97
CA THR A 513 0.99 -13.86 -4.73
C THR A 513 0.04 -14.90 -5.33
N ALA A 514 0.50 -16.14 -5.54
CA ALA A 514 -0.40 -17.28 -5.76
C ALA A 514 -1.16 -17.68 -4.47
N GLU A 515 -0.74 -17.17 -3.31
CA GLU A 515 -1.25 -17.54 -1.99
C GLU A 515 -2.63 -16.94 -1.63
N PHE A 516 -3.06 -15.85 -2.26
CA PHE A 516 -4.28 -15.12 -1.87
C PHE A 516 -5.44 -15.22 -2.87
N GLY A 517 -5.41 -16.17 -3.81
CA GLY A 517 -6.52 -16.43 -4.73
C GLY A 517 -6.72 -15.40 -5.86
N ILE A 518 -6.03 -14.27 -5.84
CA ILE A 518 -6.01 -13.29 -6.94
C ILE A 518 -5.04 -13.76 -8.02
N ARG A 519 -5.48 -13.82 -9.27
CA ARG A 519 -4.71 -14.28 -10.43
C ARG A 519 -4.91 -13.33 -11.60
N HIS A 520 -4.01 -13.42 -12.59
CA HIS A 520 -4.18 -12.80 -13.88
C HIS A 520 -3.84 -13.78 -15.00
N PHE A 521 -4.38 -13.54 -16.19
CA PHE A 521 -3.98 -14.23 -17.41
C PHE A 521 -4.27 -13.36 -18.64
N ILE A 522 -3.58 -13.65 -19.74
CA ILE A 522 -3.82 -13.01 -21.04
C ILE A 522 -4.65 -13.96 -21.91
N TYR A 523 -5.85 -13.55 -22.27
CA TYR A 523 -6.63 -14.23 -23.31
C TYR A 523 -6.14 -13.79 -24.69
N LYS A 524 -5.45 -14.69 -25.39
CA LYS A 524 -4.94 -14.45 -26.75
C LYS A 524 -5.52 -15.44 -27.74
N ARG A 525 -6.16 -14.95 -28.80
CA ARG A 525 -6.71 -15.76 -29.91
C ARG A 525 -6.67 -14.99 -31.23
N HIS A 526 -6.37 -15.67 -32.33
CA HIS A 526 -6.36 -15.08 -33.69
C HIS A 526 -7.70 -15.26 -34.42
N LYS A 527 -8.81 -15.17 -33.68
CA LYS A 527 -10.18 -15.27 -34.21
C LYS A 527 -11.03 -14.14 -33.64
N PRO A 528 -11.91 -13.51 -34.42
CA PRO A 528 -12.80 -12.47 -33.94
C PRO A 528 -13.93 -13.08 -33.09
N PHE A 529 -14.49 -12.29 -32.19
CA PHE A 529 -15.71 -12.61 -31.47
C PHE A 529 -16.93 -12.39 -32.36
N HIS A 530 -17.90 -13.30 -32.29
CA HIS A 530 -19.23 -13.06 -32.80
C HIS A 530 -19.92 -11.98 -31.95
N PRO A 531 -20.34 -10.83 -32.51
CA PRO A 531 -20.85 -9.70 -31.73
C PRO A 531 -22.03 -10.10 -30.84
N GLY A 532 -23.01 -10.85 -31.36
CA GLY A 532 -24.14 -11.32 -30.56
C GLY A 532 -23.83 -12.39 -29.50
N ARG A 533 -22.78 -13.21 -29.64
CA ARG A 533 -22.39 -14.18 -28.59
C ARG A 533 -21.61 -13.47 -27.49
N PHE A 534 -20.69 -12.60 -27.88
CA PHE A 534 -19.93 -11.79 -26.95
C PHE A 534 -20.81 -10.81 -26.18
N ALA A 535 -21.77 -10.13 -26.85
CA ALA A 535 -22.76 -9.27 -26.21
C ALA A 535 -23.54 -9.99 -25.10
N LYS A 536 -23.97 -11.25 -25.33
CA LYS A 536 -24.64 -12.05 -24.30
C LYS A 536 -23.76 -12.34 -23.09
N LEU A 537 -22.46 -12.55 -23.29
CA LEU A 537 -21.51 -12.80 -22.21
C LEU A 537 -21.24 -11.51 -21.42
N VAL A 538 -20.95 -10.39 -22.10
CA VAL A 538 -20.58 -9.13 -21.44
C VAL A 538 -21.78 -8.43 -20.80
N ASN A 539 -22.99 -8.60 -21.33
CA ASN A 539 -24.21 -8.05 -20.72
C ASN A 539 -24.78 -8.94 -19.61
N ALA A 540 -24.16 -10.08 -19.31
CA ALA A 540 -24.48 -10.95 -18.19
C ALA A 540 -23.35 -10.86 -17.15
N PRO A 541 -23.33 -9.82 -16.30
CA PRO A 541 -22.23 -9.57 -15.36
C PRO A 541 -21.96 -10.75 -14.41
N GLU A 542 -22.99 -11.52 -14.06
CA GLU A 542 -22.90 -12.76 -13.27
C GLU A 542 -22.16 -13.90 -13.99
N ALA A 543 -21.94 -13.81 -15.31
CA ALA A 543 -21.20 -14.82 -16.06
C ALA A 543 -19.68 -14.75 -15.83
N LEU A 544 -19.19 -13.62 -15.32
CA LEU A 544 -17.78 -13.39 -14.99
C LEU A 544 -17.65 -12.78 -13.57
N PRO A 545 -18.15 -13.45 -12.53
CA PRO A 545 -18.30 -12.87 -11.18
C PRO A 545 -16.95 -12.65 -10.48
N ASP A 546 -15.95 -13.48 -10.82
CA ASP A 546 -14.62 -13.42 -10.21
C ASP A 546 -13.69 -12.44 -10.92
N VAL A 547 -14.12 -11.79 -12.01
CA VAL A 547 -13.30 -10.82 -12.74
C VAL A 547 -13.40 -9.47 -12.06
N LEU A 548 -12.30 -9.02 -11.45
CA LEU A 548 -12.21 -7.70 -10.82
C LEU A 548 -11.86 -6.63 -11.84
N ARG A 549 -11.00 -6.96 -12.80
CA ARG A 549 -10.54 -6.05 -13.85
C ARG A 549 -10.24 -6.83 -15.13
N ALA A 550 -10.65 -6.31 -16.28
CA ALA A 550 -10.09 -6.72 -17.55
C ALA A 550 -9.89 -5.50 -18.46
N LYS A 551 -8.82 -5.48 -19.24
CA LYS A 551 -8.58 -4.47 -20.28
C LYS A 551 -8.04 -5.20 -21.51
N GLY A 552 -8.42 -4.77 -22.70
CA GLY A 552 -7.61 -4.96 -23.90
C GLY A 552 -8.30 -5.07 -25.23
N TYR A 553 -7.56 -5.54 -26.22
CA TYR A 553 -7.98 -5.52 -27.60
C TYR A 553 -8.94 -6.66 -27.86
N ALA A 554 -10.18 -6.30 -28.17
CA ALA A 554 -11.21 -7.22 -28.63
C ALA A 554 -11.37 -7.06 -30.15
N TRP A 555 -11.16 -8.14 -30.89
CA TRP A 555 -11.45 -8.17 -32.32
C TRP A 555 -12.89 -8.62 -32.54
N ILE A 556 -13.76 -7.71 -33.00
CA ILE A 556 -15.18 -8.00 -33.22
C ILE A 556 -15.44 -8.32 -34.70
N ALA A 557 -16.23 -9.36 -34.96
CA ALA A 557 -16.64 -9.74 -36.31
C ALA A 557 -17.71 -8.78 -36.87
N SER A 558 -17.27 -7.59 -37.26
CA SER A 558 -18.10 -6.57 -37.92
C SER A 558 -17.28 -5.82 -38.97
N LYS A 559 -17.93 -4.99 -39.81
CA LYS A 559 -17.21 -4.15 -40.76
C LYS A 559 -16.25 -3.20 -40.05
N GLY A 560 -16.71 -2.56 -38.98
CA GLY A 560 -15.88 -1.68 -38.13
C GLY A 560 -14.75 -2.43 -37.44
N GLY A 561 -15.00 -3.63 -36.90
CA GLY A 561 -13.98 -4.43 -36.22
C GLY A 561 -12.88 -4.99 -37.14
N TYR A 562 -13.10 -4.99 -38.46
CA TYR A 562 -12.05 -5.31 -39.43
C TYR A 562 -11.09 -4.13 -39.64
N GLU A 563 -11.57 -2.90 -39.49
CA GLU A 563 -10.80 -1.67 -39.71
C GLU A 563 -10.16 -1.15 -38.42
N PHE A 564 -10.91 -1.15 -37.32
CA PHE A 564 -10.52 -0.58 -36.03
C PHE A 564 -10.41 -1.63 -34.93
N VAL A 565 -9.46 -1.43 -34.01
CA VAL A 565 -9.40 -2.20 -32.77
C VAL A 565 -10.55 -1.79 -31.86
N SER A 566 -11.17 -2.75 -31.17
CA SER A 566 -12.09 -2.45 -30.06
C SER A 566 -11.34 -2.59 -28.75
N ILE A 567 -11.43 -1.61 -27.86
CA ILE A 567 -10.83 -1.69 -26.53
C ILE A 567 -11.94 -2.09 -25.56
N PHE A 568 -11.82 -3.30 -25.02
CA PHE A 568 -12.68 -3.86 -24.01
C PHE A 568 -12.17 -3.51 -22.62
N GLU A 569 -13.06 -3.00 -21.78
CA GLU A 569 -12.77 -2.65 -20.40
C GLU A 569 -13.84 -3.25 -19.49
N ALA A 570 -13.39 -3.90 -18.42
CA ALA A 570 -14.22 -4.50 -17.40
C ALA A 570 -13.71 -4.12 -16.01
N VAL A 571 -14.60 -3.66 -15.14
CA VAL A 571 -14.30 -3.42 -13.72
C VAL A 571 -15.46 -3.95 -12.88
N GLY A 572 -15.21 -4.91 -12.00
CA GLY A 572 -16.25 -5.60 -11.22
C GLY A 572 -17.32 -6.20 -12.13
N PHE A 573 -18.53 -5.62 -12.11
CA PHE A 573 -19.65 -6.02 -13.00
C PHE A 573 -19.81 -5.15 -14.25
N LEU A 574 -19.05 -4.05 -14.36
CA LEU A 574 -19.15 -3.12 -15.47
C LEU A 574 -18.39 -3.63 -16.68
N ARG A 575 -18.97 -3.50 -17.87
CA ARG A 575 -18.36 -3.92 -19.13
C ARG A 575 -18.59 -2.83 -20.15
N ASN A 576 -17.52 -2.33 -20.76
CA ASN A 576 -17.53 -1.27 -21.76
C ASN A 576 -16.69 -1.69 -22.97
N LEU A 577 -17.09 -1.22 -24.15
CA LEU A 577 -16.25 -1.23 -25.33
C LEU A 577 -16.12 0.19 -25.87
N ARG A 578 -14.90 0.60 -26.21
CA ARG A 578 -14.64 1.82 -26.99
C ARG A 578 -13.95 1.47 -28.30
N GLN A 579 -14.20 2.28 -29.32
CA GLN A 579 -13.46 2.16 -30.58
C GLN A 579 -12.06 2.75 -30.37
N GLY A 580 -11.03 1.98 -30.71
CA GLY A 580 -9.65 2.42 -30.72
C GLY A 580 -9.16 2.80 -32.11
N GLN A 581 -7.84 2.80 -32.27
CA GLN A 581 -7.16 3.13 -33.53
C GLN A 581 -7.36 2.04 -34.61
N PRO A 582 -7.10 2.35 -35.89
CA PRO A 582 -7.06 1.35 -36.94
C PRO A 582 -6.05 0.24 -36.66
N TRP A 583 -6.35 -0.99 -37.07
CA TRP A 583 -5.35 -2.06 -37.13
C TRP A 583 -4.25 -1.70 -38.13
N TRP A 584 -3.01 -2.13 -37.88
CA TRP A 584 -1.93 -1.90 -38.84
C TRP A 584 -2.21 -2.59 -40.18
N ALA A 585 -2.83 -3.77 -40.14
CA ALA A 585 -3.28 -4.49 -41.32
C ALA A 585 -4.53 -3.88 -42.00
N ALA A 586 -5.07 -2.77 -41.50
CA ALA A 586 -6.07 -1.95 -42.19
C ALA A 586 -5.46 -0.72 -42.89
N LEU A 587 -4.21 -0.36 -42.56
CA LEU A 587 -3.50 0.78 -43.13
C LEU A 587 -2.64 0.39 -44.34
N GLU A 588 -2.44 1.33 -45.26
CA GLU A 588 -1.48 1.17 -46.36
C GLU A 588 -0.05 1.11 -45.80
N LYS A 589 0.80 0.23 -46.36
CA LYS A 589 2.14 -0.08 -45.82
C LYS A 589 3.11 1.10 -45.88
N ASP A 590 2.87 2.08 -46.73
CA ASP A 590 3.63 3.33 -46.85
C ASP A 590 3.33 4.32 -45.72
N LEU A 591 2.23 4.15 -44.99
CA LEU A 591 1.91 4.92 -43.78
C LEU A 591 2.55 4.34 -42.51
N TRP A 592 3.24 3.19 -42.62
CA TRP A 592 3.85 2.55 -41.48
C TRP A 592 5.17 3.25 -41.10
N PRO A 593 5.40 3.52 -39.80
CA PRO A 593 6.70 4.01 -39.34
C PRO A 593 7.85 3.07 -39.71
N ASP A 594 9.03 3.64 -39.96
CA ASP A 594 10.23 2.87 -40.21
C ASP A 594 10.54 1.93 -39.03
N GLY A 595 10.83 0.66 -39.33
CA GLY A 595 11.16 -0.36 -38.33
C GLY A 595 9.96 -1.11 -37.73
N LEU A 596 8.73 -0.60 -37.89
CA LEU A 596 7.50 -1.20 -37.35
C LEU A 596 7.33 -2.68 -37.71
N TRP A 597 7.72 -3.06 -38.93
CA TRP A 597 7.53 -4.43 -39.41
C TRP A 597 8.24 -5.47 -38.56
N GLU A 598 9.44 -5.19 -38.03
CA GLU A 598 10.16 -6.17 -37.22
C GLU A 598 9.43 -6.47 -35.90
N ASP A 599 8.76 -5.47 -35.33
CA ASP A 599 7.93 -5.62 -34.13
C ASP A 599 6.57 -6.27 -34.41
N LEU A 600 5.98 -6.02 -35.60
CA LEU A 600 4.69 -6.59 -36.00
C LEU A 600 4.78 -8.04 -36.48
N LYS A 601 5.89 -8.40 -37.12
CA LYS A 601 6.14 -9.74 -37.68
C LYS A 601 5.83 -10.90 -36.73
N PRO A 602 6.21 -10.89 -35.42
CA PRO A 602 5.84 -11.96 -34.49
C PRO A 602 4.35 -12.02 -34.14
N LEU A 603 3.59 -10.94 -34.38
CA LEU A 603 2.14 -10.89 -34.13
C LEU A 603 1.29 -11.14 -35.38
N TRP A 604 1.90 -11.03 -36.55
CA TRP A 604 1.21 -11.12 -37.84
C TRP A 604 0.74 -12.53 -38.14
N THR A 605 -0.56 -12.69 -38.38
CA THR A 605 -1.20 -13.95 -38.76
C THR A 605 -1.98 -13.80 -40.06
N ASP A 606 -1.49 -14.39 -41.15
CA ASP A 606 -2.19 -14.35 -42.43
C ASP A 606 -3.52 -15.11 -42.40
N PRO A 607 -4.56 -14.62 -43.10
CA PRO A 607 -4.59 -13.40 -43.93
C PRO A 607 -4.96 -12.12 -43.17
N HIS A 608 -5.13 -12.18 -41.85
CA HIS A 608 -5.77 -11.12 -41.06
C HIS A 608 -4.78 -10.13 -40.40
N GLY A 609 -3.48 -10.36 -40.55
CA GLY A 609 -2.42 -9.48 -40.08
C GLY A 609 -2.32 -9.42 -38.57
N ASP A 610 -2.28 -8.21 -38.00
CA ASP A 610 -2.12 -7.97 -36.56
C ASP A 610 -3.42 -8.12 -35.74
N ARG A 611 -4.54 -8.44 -36.40
CA ARG A 611 -5.85 -8.61 -35.76
C ARG A 611 -5.87 -9.82 -34.81
N ALA A 612 -6.13 -9.58 -33.54
CA ALA A 612 -6.22 -10.63 -32.53
C ALA A 612 -7.10 -10.20 -31.33
N GLN A 613 -7.55 -11.20 -30.57
CA GLN A 613 -7.95 -10.99 -29.18
C GLN A 613 -6.70 -10.88 -28.33
N GLU A 614 -6.65 -9.87 -27.49
CA GLU A 614 -5.62 -9.74 -26.48
C GLU A 614 -6.09 -8.93 -25.29
N ILE A 615 -6.59 -9.65 -24.28
CA ILE A 615 -7.27 -9.08 -23.13
C ILE A 615 -6.64 -9.67 -21.87
N VAL A 616 -6.18 -8.83 -20.94
CA VAL A 616 -5.79 -9.29 -19.60
C VAL A 616 -7.02 -9.31 -18.72
N PHE A 617 -7.14 -10.38 -17.95
CA PHE A 617 -8.09 -10.52 -16.87
C PHE A 617 -7.34 -10.60 -15.56
N ILE A 618 -7.83 -9.91 -14.53
CA ILE A 618 -7.37 -9.92 -13.15
C ILE A 618 -8.59 -10.23 -12.28
N GLY A 619 -8.47 -11.18 -11.36
CA GLY A 619 -9.62 -11.60 -10.58
C GLY A 619 -9.36 -12.72 -9.58
N ARG A 620 -10.41 -13.13 -8.88
CA ARG A 620 -10.46 -14.17 -7.85
C ARG A 620 -10.79 -15.56 -8.41
N PHE A 621 -10.36 -15.87 -9.63
CA PHE A 621 -10.72 -17.15 -10.27
C PHE A 621 -9.77 -18.29 -9.89
N GLN A 622 -10.35 -19.46 -9.59
CA GLN A 622 -9.60 -20.68 -9.26
C GLN A 622 -8.86 -21.28 -10.47
N ASP A 623 -9.43 -21.15 -11.67
CA ASP A 623 -8.85 -21.66 -12.91
C ASP A 623 -9.17 -20.71 -14.08
N PRO A 624 -8.15 -20.04 -14.66
CA PRO A 624 -8.30 -19.22 -15.86
C PRO A 624 -9.02 -19.92 -17.01
N SER A 625 -8.86 -21.25 -17.14
CA SER A 625 -9.39 -22.03 -18.25
C SER A 625 -10.91 -21.95 -18.38
N THR A 626 -11.62 -21.71 -17.26
CA THR A 626 -13.09 -21.57 -17.27
C THR A 626 -13.51 -20.30 -18.00
N ILE A 627 -12.84 -19.18 -17.73
CA ILE A 627 -13.11 -17.90 -18.40
C ILE A 627 -12.68 -17.97 -19.86
N GLU A 628 -11.51 -18.58 -20.14
CA GLU A 628 -11.07 -18.80 -21.52
C GLU A 628 -12.09 -19.61 -22.33
N ALA A 629 -12.67 -20.67 -21.76
CA ALA A 629 -13.67 -21.48 -22.43
C ALA A 629 -14.95 -20.69 -22.74
N LEU A 630 -15.40 -19.83 -21.83
CA LEU A 630 -16.56 -18.95 -22.06
C LEU A 630 -16.30 -17.95 -23.18
N LEU A 631 -15.10 -17.37 -23.23
CA LEU A 631 -14.68 -16.48 -24.32
C LEU A 631 -14.53 -17.26 -25.64
N ASP A 632 -14.00 -18.48 -25.61
CA ASP A 632 -13.84 -19.32 -26.80
C ASP A 632 -15.19 -19.70 -27.43
N LEU A 633 -16.25 -19.84 -26.63
CA LEU A 633 -17.63 -20.01 -27.12
C LEU A 633 -18.15 -18.76 -27.87
N CYS A 634 -17.56 -17.59 -27.62
CA CYS A 634 -17.92 -16.35 -28.30
C CYS A 634 -17.21 -16.18 -29.64
N LEU A 635 -16.10 -16.87 -29.89
CA LEU A 635 -15.34 -16.77 -31.15
C LEU A 635 -16.15 -17.24 -32.36
N LEU A 636 -15.84 -16.72 -33.54
CA LEU A 636 -16.37 -17.28 -34.80
C LEU A 636 -15.94 -18.74 -34.99
N THR A 637 -16.87 -19.55 -35.46
CA THR A 637 -16.62 -20.91 -35.95
C THR A 637 -15.91 -20.86 -37.30
N ASP A 638 -15.24 -21.95 -37.69
CA ASP A 638 -14.53 -22.00 -38.99
C ASP A 638 -15.47 -21.76 -40.19
N LYS A 639 -16.75 -22.13 -40.05
CA LYS A 639 -17.78 -21.86 -41.07
C LYS A 639 -18.13 -20.38 -41.17
N GLU A 640 -18.24 -19.69 -40.03
CA GLU A 640 -18.52 -18.25 -39.99
C GLU A 640 -17.29 -17.43 -40.44
N MET A 641 -16.08 -17.90 -40.12
CA MET A 641 -14.82 -17.32 -40.62
C MET A 641 -14.71 -17.37 -42.14
N ALA A 642 -15.26 -18.41 -42.78
CA ALA A 642 -15.22 -18.59 -44.23
C ALA A 642 -16.24 -17.75 -45.02
N LEU A 643 -17.08 -16.95 -44.34
CA LEU A 643 -18.02 -16.05 -45.00
C LEU A 643 -17.27 -14.90 -45.68
N GLU A 644 -17.71 -14.52 -46.89
CA GLU A 644 -17.10 -13.41 -47.65
C GLU A 644 -17.27 -12.05 -46.94
N THR A 645 -18.35 -11.90 -46.15
CA THR A 645 -18.63 -10.70 -45.36
C THR A 645 -19.29 -11.05 -44.04
N TRP A 646 -18.82 -10.46 -42.93
CA TRP A 646 -19.45 -10.58 -41.61
C TRP A 646 -20.57 -9.56 -41.44
N ASN A 647 -21.78 -9.91 -41.89
CA ASN A 647 -22.96 -9.06 -41.74
C ASN A 647 -23.71 -9.39 -40.43
N PHE A 648 -23.01 -9.31 -39.30
CA PHE A 648 -23.59 -9.54 -37.98
C PHE A 648 -24.03 -8.25 -37.28
N GLU A 649 -24.03 -7.11 -37.96
CA GLU A 649 -24.31 -5.78 -37.39
C GLU A 649 -25.70 -5.71 -36.72
N GLY A 650 -26.70 -6.42 -37.24
CA GLY A 650 -28.03 -6.53 -36.61
C GLY A 650 -28.07 -7.32 -35.29
N HIS A 651 -26.95 -7.95 -34.91
CA HIS A 651 -26.77 -8.67 -33.64
C HIS A 651 -25.80 -7.95 -32.69
N ASP A 652 -25.33 -6.76 -33.04
CA ASP A 652 -24.47 -5.98 -32.18
C ASP A 652 -25.28 -5.29 -31.07
N GLN A 653 -25.21 -5.87 -29.88
CA GLN A 653 -25.76 -5.32 -28.64
C GLN A 653 -24.64 -5.08 -27.62
N LEU A 654 -23.42 -4.86 -28.10
CA LEU A 654 -22.27 -4.60 -27.24
C LEU A 654 -22.42 -3.24 -26.54
N PRO A 655 -21.91 -3.10 -25.31
CA PRO A 655 -21.97 -1.87 -24.54
C PRO A 655 -20.94 -0.84 -25.05
N TRP A 656 -21.17 -0.32 -26.25
CA TRP A 656 -20.33 0.70 -26.86
C TRP A 656 -20.48 2.05 -26.13
N GLN A 657 -19.37 2.60 -25.65
CA GLN A 657 -19.30 3.99 -25.20
C GLN A 657 -19.14 4.90 -26.42
N LEU A 658 -20.11 5.80 -26.61
CA LEU A 658 -20.05 6.85 -27.62
C LEU A 658 -19.20 7.99 -27.06
N GLY A 659 -18.01 8.25 -27.62
CA GLY A 659 -17.16 9.36 -27.19
C GLY A 659 -17.79 10.73 -27.48
N GLU A 660 -17.55 11.71 -26.60
CA GLU A 660 -18.01 13.10 -26.75
C GLU A 660 -17.45 13.80 -28.01
N ASP A 661 -16.37 13.26 -28.61
CA ASP A 661 -15.67 13.80 -29.78
C ASP A 661 -16.28 13.41 -31.15
N GLN A 662 -17.48 12.82 -31.19
CA GLN A 662 -18.22 12.62 -32.45
C GLN A 662 -19.06 13.83 -32.88
N ARG A 663 -18.81 15.03 -32.36
CA ARG A 663 -19.15 16.27 -33.08
C ARG A 663 -17.99 16.59 -34.03
N PRO A 664 -18.24 16.74 -35.34
CA PRO A 664 -17.17 16.90 -36.32
C PRO A 664 -16.46 18.24 -36.09
N HIS A 665 -15.34 18.21 -35.37
CA HIS A 665 -14.35 19.27 -35.43
C HIS A 665 -13.49 19.02 -36.65
N GLU A 666 -13.68 19.85 -37.67
CA GLU A 666 -12.87 19.85 -38.88
C GLU A 666 -11.39 20.06 -38.51
N GLY A 667 -10.62 18.99 -38.68
CA GLY A 667 -9.18 19.03 -38.93
C GLY A 667 -8.29 19.05 -37.69
N HIS A 668 -7.89 17.88 -37.21
CA HIS A 668 -6.53 17.63 -36.70
C HIS A 668 -6.19 16.12 -36.84
N LEU A 669 -5.40 15.80 -37.88
CA LEU A 669 -4.59 14.59 -37.95
C LEU A 669 -3.36 14.83 -37.06
N ALA A 670 -3.40 14.41 -35.80
CA ALA A 670 -2.22 14.44 -34.93
C ALA A 670 -2.32 13.46 -33.75
N SER A 671 -2.01 12.20 -34.00
CA SER A 671 -1.20 11.32 -33.14
C SER A 671 -0.97 10.03 -33.94
N GLY A 672 0.27 9.54 -33.96
CA GLY A 672 0.70 8.43 -34.83
C GLY A 672 -0.02 7.11 -34.54
N PRO A 673 0.12 6.11 -35.42
CA PRO A 673 -0.61 4.85 -35.26
C PRO A 673 0.00 4.00 -34.13
N CYS A 674 -0.84 3.11 -33.58
CA CYS A 674 -0.62 2.31 -32.37
C CYS A 674 0.82 1.79 -32.23
N PRO A 675 1.59 2.13 -31.18
CA PRO A 675 2.99 1.73 -31.10
C PRO A 675 3.14 0.22 -31.29
N ALA A 676 4.02 -0.16 -32.20
CA ALA A 676 4.47 -1.53 -32.32
C ALA A 676 4.82 -2.09 -30.93
N PRO A 677 4.53 -3.36 -30.66
CA PRO A 677 4.95 -3.97 -29.42
C PRO A 677 6.47 -4.11 -29.43
N ALA A 678 7.15 -3.13 -28.82
CA ALA A 678 8.57 -3.23 -28.56
C ALA A 678 8.87 -4.52 -27.79
N ALA A 679 9.89 -5.21 -28.29
CA ALA A 679 10.39 -6.53 -27.87
C ALA A 679 10.68 -6.66 -26.37
#